data_AF-A0AAD4RCT9-F1
#
_entry.id   AF-A0AAD4RCT9-F1
#
_cell.length_a   1.000
_cell.length_b   1.000
_cell.length_c   1.000
_cell.angle_alpha   90.00
_cell.angle_beta   90.00
_cell.angle_gamma   90.00
#
_symmetry.space_group_name_H-M   'P 1'
#
loop_
_entity.id
_entity.type
_entity.pdbx_description
1 polymer ?
#
loop_
_entity_poly.entity_id
_entity_poly.type
_entity_poly.pdbx_seq_one_letter_code
_entity_poly.pdbx_strand_id
1 'polypeptide(L)'
;MSKSALWTFGFVAFLALLACSAAENSFENGENANEAGEDSGDDNLKRGRCKFFCFYVPPKNTLVEKGNFFNLTCSHLIYGFAHVNSDYEITHATNYDKPTSYQGKSEGNFQRITALGHHKRMKVLFGVKHTAKSGKIENSWAHNKTVREIVWWARFGGFDGIFLDIESQQHLLSRAFEMFMKKLAERVAEDFKFYNEHNKHKIKEKMIVVLGVSARWSDAVRRKVIKYEQYLDLLYLWSDDIPTATSQSKAVQVDPLSATSDIAKEDTIKYNAEKLASSGIKRDRIIIGFTGWARSYVLDEPTEPKHGSFIVKVGEPGNITQRNDGRLAYHELCKVEGFGNFTYDNMAMTTSFSGPDDLWYSFNSPGHESLKSKLKWVSSFGLGGVGVFSVQSDDEFDECGHGSFPLHKYISEHFRCSVRRVDEDRGNEACTRLCSFNPDRATNSFSFSSLDPNWCSHIVLSPVSVQTNGELFITSVFRKAVIDFNAWNSNAKPYLLLSIGPDQQSSVWRMALSDQKRGKLIASMLKLVDEFGADGVDISWTQALRVQDSELLSNLLSELRANVTDTKQLFVSVSYQPTFANRYEFKKLSEVADYVILQGYRFHSHEKLFTGHHSPLFISKVLTVPSHTIEGMTKVWISNQVEPKKLIVALSAEALTQIFSPALNRAMIRSIGDPAIPFKSVMTRSNSPGIVTQTELCRILQKKTAQVHFIDAIGVPYMTDDNEFIAYDDVRSMQIKSVWISMKKFGGIALHGMELDNIAGECPPQNAFPMLKAIARSQVCDKCLPVLPAQNNTDLIGSGAEGNQTEASSEKCSTGPKFKVICSYKLASEEHSEFLAFDEIPYEQCDEIVIESFNLNSNGDISYNPAFRTNVDNMVRTRILNNEKLILLQTEAVAKKPESRFIAAIQCFMTVKDLEQLFDKTKDIVERIFAHLEQHNFVGVELDCSHLLRKENKQKFADLLTLLQEKFESTDGCPKTLSLRIPPWQTRLKDFYDLGILNRIHSVVLPPSHVVTMKHSMMASPLFTDSSKEFSIVSFVLTSVPNLRLYDLYYEIAFRQQHL
;
A
#
# COMPACT_ATOMS: atom_id res chain seq x y z
N MET A 1 15.72 77.29 -16.47
CA MET A 1 17.04 76.99 -17.08
C MET A 1 17.50 75.67 -16.50
N SER A 2 17.98 74.67 -17.20
CA SER A 2 18.24 74.47 -18.62
C SER A 2 18.75 73.03 -18.75
N LYS A 3 18.14 72.25 -19.64
CA LYS A 3 18.76 71.28 -20.57
C LYS A 3 19.66 70.19 -19.96
N SER A 4 19.23 68.92 -19.94
CA SER A 4 19.19 67.99 -21.09
C SER A 4 20.56 67.82 -21.78
N ALA A 5 21.10 66.61 -21.76
CA ALA A 5 21.13 65.73 -22.94
C ALA A 5 22.33 64.78 -22.92
N LEU A 6 22.04 63.48 -22.79
CA LEU A 6 22.77 62.31 -23.30
C LEU A 6 21.75 61.16 -23.17
N TRP A 7 20.90 60.90 -24.18
CA TRP A 7 21.11 59.94 -25.29
C TRP A 7 21.87 58.69 -24.82
N THR A 8 21.37 57.45 -24.89
CA THR A 8 20.20 56.83 -25.53
C THR A 8 20.15 55.37 -25.07
N PHE A 9 19.15 54.97 -24.29
CA PHE A 9 18.68 53.58 -24.04
C PHE A 9 17.46 53.73 -23.09
N GLY A 10 16.20 53.83 -23.51
CA GLY A 10 15.58 53.47 -24.77
C GLY A 10 14.76 52.19 -24.63
N PHE A 11 13.54 52.32 -24.08
CA PHE A 11 12.35 51.71 -24.69
C PHE A 11 11.90 50.25 -24.36
N VAL A 12 12.19 49.65 -23.18
CA VAL A 12 11.63 48.30 -22.86
C VAL A 12 10.94 48.13 -21.47
N ALA A 13 10.98 49.10 -20.54
CA ALA A 13 10.52 48.84 -19.16
C ALA A 13 9.28 49.64 -18.66
N PHE A 14 8.47 50.25 -19.52
CA PHE A 14 7.36 51.14 -19.08
C PHE A 14 6.00 50.92 -19.76
N LEU A 15 5.75 49.72 -20.30
CA LEU A 15 4.48 49.34 -20.93
C LEU A 15 3.74 48.18 -20.23
N ALA A 16 4.12 47.80 -19.00
CA ALA A 16 3.59 46.63 -18.30
C ALA A 16 2.72 46.95 -17.06
N LEU A 17 2.26 48.19 -16.85
CA LEU A 17 1.57 48.56 -15.60
C LEU A 17 0.29 49.40 -15.72
N LEU A 18 -0.30 49.58 -16.90
CA LEU A 18 -1.60 50.29 -17.02
C LEU A 18 -2.45 49.75 -18.18
N ALA A 19 -3.07 48.58 -18.00
CA ALA A 19 -4.29 48.17 -18.72
C ALA A 19 -4.84 46.84 -18.17
N CYS A 20 -5.87 46.90 -17.32
CA CYS A 20 -7.07 46.05 -17.33
C CYS A 20 -7.77 46.05 -15.96
N SER A 21 -8.50 47.13 -15.70
CA SER A 21 -9.76 47.10 -14.95
C SER A 21 -10.74 47.97 -15.73
N ALA A 22 -12.01 47.54 -15.76
CA ALA A 22 -13.17 48.11 -16.46
C ALA A 22 -13.39 47.67 -17.93
N ALA A 23 -14.00 46.49 -18.04
CA ALA A 23 -15.31 46.25 -18.64
C ALA A 23 -15.66 46.75 -20.06
N GLU A 24 -16.10 45.76 -20.84
CA GLU A 24 -17.29 45.79 -21.71
C GLU A 24 -17.25 46.54 -23.07
N ASN A 25 -17.50 45.71 -24.09
CA ASN A 25 -18.31 45.93 -25.29
C ASN A 25 -17.65 46.11 -26.67
N SER A 26 -18.19 45.27 -27.55
CA SER A 26 -18.37 45.34 -29.01
C SER A 26 -17.13 45.27 -29.91
N PHE A 27 -16.85 44.14 -30.55
CA PHE A 27 -17.46 43.57 -31.78
C PHE A 27 -17.09 44.28 -33.09
N GLU A 28 -16.67 43.43 -34.04
CA GLU A 28 -16.72 43.53 -35.50
C GLU A 28 -15.47 43.92 -36.34
N ASN A 29 -15.00 42.86 -37.03
CA ASN A 29 -14.79 42.74 -38.49
C ASN A 29 -13.46 43.19 -39.13
N GLY A 30 -12.89 42.26 -39.92
CA GLY A 30 -12.22 42.62 -41.17
C GLY A 30 -10.92 41.87 -41.55
N GLU A 31 -11.05 40.59 -41.89
CA GLU A 31 -10.45 39.90 -43.06
C GLU A 31 -8.93 39.89 -43.42
N ASN A 32 -8.48 38.65 -43.69
CA ASN A 32 -7.53 38.15 -44.70
C ASN A 32 -6.00 38.26 -44.49
N ALA A 33 -5.31 37.13 -44.25
CA ALA A 33 -4.78 36.25 -45.32
C ALA A 33 -3.70 35.24 -44.82
N ASN A 34 -3.95 33.97 -45.15
CA ASN A 34 -3.01 32.91 -45.59
C ASN A 34 -2.02 32.18 -44.64
N GLU A 35 -2.35 30.90 -44.44
CA GLU A 35 -1.53 29.68 -44.68
C GLU A 35 -0.03 29.67 -44.33
N ALA A 36 0.35 28.82 -43.36
CA ALA A 36 1.19 27.63 -43.58
C ALA A 36 1.57 26.94 -42.26
N GLY A 37 1.55 25.59 -42.23
CA GLY A 37 2.36 24.80 -41.31
C GLY A 37 1.60 23.90 -40.34
N GLU A 38 1.12 22.76 -40.84
CA GLU A 38 0.87 21.57 -40.05
C GLU A 38 2.14 21.07 -39.33
N ASP A 39 1.90 20.37 -38.23
CA ASP A 39 2.75 19.34 -37.60
C ASP A 39 3.70 19.75 -36.46
N SER A 40 3.18 19.64 -35.24
CA SER A 40 3.90 19.04 -34.11
C SER A 40 2.88 18.41 -33.15
N GLY A 41 2.34 17.27 -33.57
CA GLY A 41 1.55 16.38 -32.75
C GLY A 41 2.42 15.50 -31.83
N ASP A 42 1.78 15.10 -30.74
CA ASP A 42 1.85 13.73 -30.24
C ASP A 42 3.03 13.26 -29.37
N ASP A 43 3.22 13.91 -28.21
CA ASP A 43 4.01 13.29 -27.11
C ASP A 43 3.33 13.31 -25.73
N ASN A 44 2.08 13.81 -25.65
CA ASN A 44 1.30 13.84 -24.41
C ASN A 44 0.12 12.85 -24.37
N LEU A 45 -0.04 11.99 -25.39
CA LEU A 45 -1.11 10.97 -25.44
C LEU A 45 -0.72 9.59 -24.90
N LYS A 46 0.55 9.36 -24.52
CA LYS A 46 1.08 8.04 -24.07
C LYS A 46 1.05 7.79 -22.54
N ARG A 47 0.50 8.70 -21.73
CA ARG A 47 0.20 8.46 -20.29
C ARG A 47 -1.32 8.27 -20.14
N GLY A 48 -1.77 7.03 -19.93
CA GLY A 48 -3.18 6.73 -19.68
C GLY A 48 -3.72 7.51 -18.47
N ARG A 49 -4.50 8.58 -18.71
CA ARG A 49 -5.18 9.32 -17.64
C ARG A 49 -6.28 8.45 -17.03
N CYS A 50 -6.38 8.46 -15.70
CA CYS A 50 -7.52 7.86 -15.00
C CYS A 50 -8.84 8.41 -15.49
N LYS A 51 -9.84 7.55 -15.58
CA LYS A 51 -11.19 8.00 -15.84
C LYS A 51 -11.84 8.41 -14.52
N PHE A 52 -12.17 9.69 -14.37
CA PHE A 52 -12.97 10.19 -13.27
C PHE A 52 -14.29 10.72 -13.83
N PHE A 53 -15.41 10.16 -13.36
CA PHE A 53 -16.77 10.44 -13.81
C PHE A 53 -17.49 11.38 -12.83
N CYS A 54 -17.91 12.55 -13.30
CA CYS A 54 -18.86 13.42 -12.60
C CYS A 54 -20.25 13.32 -13.21
N PHE A 55 -21.27 13.62 -12.43
CA PHE A 55 -22.66 13.66 -12.88
C PHE A 55 -23.29 14.99 -12.54
N TYR A 56 -23.99 15.59 -13.50
CA TYR A 56 -24.75 16.81 -13.27
C TYR A 56 -26.18 16.63 -13.78
N VAL A 57 -27.16 16.71 -12.88
CA VAL A 57 -28.58 16.43 -13.18
C VAL A 57 -29.42 17.69 -12.93
N PRO A 58 -29.49 18.64 -13.89
CA PRO A 58 -30.18 19.91 -13.66
C PRO A 58 -31.70 19.74 -13.42
N PRO A 59 -32.34 20.64 -12.66
CA PRO A 59 -33.79 20.67 -12.55
C PRO A 59 -34.47 20.96 -13.90
N LYS A 60 -35.73 20.50 -14.05
CA LYS A 60 -36.46 20.49 -15.32
C LYS A 60 -36.57 21.86 -16.02
N ASN A 61 -36.58 22.94 -15.25
CA ASN A 61 -36.78 24.31 -15.74
C ASN A 61 -35.55 25.20 -15.52
N THR A 62 -34.34 24.63 -15.59
CA THR A 62 -33.10 25.37 -15.32
C THR A 62 -32.23 25.48 -16.57
N LEU A 63 -31.74 26.69 -16.84
CA LEU A 63 -30.69 26.95 -17.83
C LEU A 63 -29.32 26.82 -17.14
N VAL A 64 -28.38 26.11 -17.76
CA VAL A 64 -27.08 25.79 -17.17
C VAL A 64 -26.13 26.99 -17.23
N GLU A 65 -25.51 27.32 -16.10
CA GLU A 65 -24.49 28.36 -16.01
C GLU A 65 -23.09 27.74 -16.13
N LYS A 66 -22.33 28.15 -17.15
CA LYS A 66 -20.97 27.62 -17.41
C LYS A 66 -20.00 27.90 -16.25
N GLY A 67 -20.22 29.00 -15.52
CA GLY A 67 -19.41 29.44 -14.38
C GLY A 67 -19.21 28.37 -13.31
N ASN A 68 -20.28 27.63 -13.03
CA ASN A 68 -20.37 26.70 -11.91
C ASN A 68 -19.48 25.46 -12.07
N PHE A 69 -18.97 25.20 -13.29
CA PHE A 69 -18.18 24.01 -13.59
C PHE A 69 -16.68 24.30 -13.77
N PHE A 70 -16.24 25.56 -13.63
CA PHE A 70 -14.82 25.91 -13.85
C PHE A 70 -13.87 25.22 -12.87
N ASN A 71 -14.33 24.89 -11.66
CA ASN A 71 -13.53 24.22 -10.62
C ASN A 71 -13.67 22.69 -10.63
N LEU A 72 -14.45 22.12 -11.56
CA LEU A 72 -14.64 20.68 -11.67
C LEU A 72 -13.47 20.01 -12.41
N THR A 73 -12.95 18.92 -11.86
CA THR A 73 -11.65 18.32 -12.26
C THR A 73 -11.74 16.87 -12.77
N CYS A 74 -12.93 16.44 -13.22
CA CYS A 74 -13.14 15.11 -13.80
C CYS A 74 -12.81 15.03 -15.30
N SER A 75 -12.58 13.80 -15.76
CA SER A 75 -12.26 13.51 -17.16
C SER A 75 -13.51 13.19 -17.99
N HIS A 76 -14.60 12.75 -17.35
CA HIS A 76 -15.90 12.46 -17.96
C HIS A 76 -16.99 13.19 -17.18
N LEU A 77 -17.91 13.86 -17.88
CA LEU A 77 -19.08 14.51 -17.30
C LEU A 77 -20.34 13.92 -17.91
N ILE A 78 -21.25 13.43 -17.08
CA ILE A 78 -22.54 12.87 -17.50
C ILE A 78 -23.57 13.96 -17.28
N TYR A 79 -24.21 14.36 -18.36
CA TYR A 79 -25.22 15.40 -18.34
C TYR A 79 -26.62 14.82 -18.34
N GLY A 80 -27.36 15.15 -17.28
CA GLY A 80 -28.77 14.85 -17.12
C GLY A 80 -29.11 13.37 -17.23
N PHE A 81 -30.41 13.09 -17.29
CA PHE A 81 -30.94 11.80 -17.68
C PHE A 81 -32.18 12.01 -18.53
N ALA A 82 -32.08 11.73 -19.82
CA ALA A 82 -33.21 11.69 -20.71
C ALA A 82 -33.95 10.35 -20.56
N HIS A 83 -35.27 10.35 -20.77
CA HIS A 83 -36.10 9.15 -20.71
C HIS A 83 -36.71 8.83 -22.07
N VAL A 84 -36.91 7.54 -22.35
CA VAL A 84 -37.67 7.08 -23.52
C VAL A 84 -39.15 7.03 -23.14
N ASN A 85 -39.99 7.82 -23.82
CA ASN A 85 -41.44 7.83 -23.60
C ASN A 85 -42.13 6.60 -24.25
N SER A 86 -43.44 6.50 -24.10
CA SER A 86 -44.25 5.42 -24.68
C SER A 86 -44.20 5.35 -26.21
N ASP A 87 -43.91 6.47 -26.88
CA ASP A 87 -43.82 6.59 -28.32
C ASP A 87 -42.39 6.35 -28.84
N TYR A 88 -41.48 5.91 -27.97
CA TYR A 88 -40.06 5.65 -28.26
C TYR A 88 -39.27 6.91 -28.64
N GLU A 89 -39.69 8.06 -28.11
CA GLU A 89 -39.03 9.36 -28.29
C GLU A 89 -38.30 9.77 -27.01
N ILE A 90 -37.31 10.63 -27.18
CA ILE A 90 -36.49 11.12 -26.08
C ILE A 90 -37.19 12.30 -25.40
N THR A 91 -37.46 12.14 -24.11
CA THR A 91 -37.88 13.21 -23.21
C THR A 91 -36.65 13.69 -22.45
N HIS A 92 -36.28 14.94 -22.68
CA HIS A 92 -35.04 15.52 -22.15
C HIS A 92 -35.12 15.80 -20.64
N ALA A 93 -33.95 15.97 -20.03
CA ALA A 93 -33.84 16.27 -18.61
C ALA A 93 -34.41 17.65 -18.28
N THR A 94 -34.23 18.61 -19.20
CA THR A 94 -34.74 19.98 -19.05
C THR A 94 -35.52 20.44 -20.29
N ASN A 95 -36.37 21.45 -20.10
CA ASN A 95 -37.05 22.14 -21.20
C ASN A 95 -36.12 23.03 -22.04
N TYR A 96 -34.87 23.23 -21.61
CA TYR A 96 -33.84 24.03 -22.29
C TYR A 96 -32.81 23.17 -23.05
N ASP A 97 -32.98 21.85 -23.03
CA ASP A 97 -32.15 20.90 -23.77
C ASP A 97 -32.49 20.99 -25.27
N LYS A 98 -31.68 21.74 -26.03
CA LYS A 98 -31.86 21.99 -27.47
C LYS A 98 -30.57 21.67 -28.25
N PRO A 99 -30.66 21.08 -29.45
CA PRO A 99 -29.50 20.70 -30.26
C PRO A 99 -28.89 21.92 -30.98
N THR A 100 -27.64 21.76 -31.46
CA THR A 100 -26.80 22.86 -31.97
C THR A 100 -27.34 23.66 -33.16
N SER A 101 -28.38 23.19 -33.84
CA SER A 101 -28.85 23.72 -35.13
C SER A 101 -30.17 24.52 -35.09
N TYR A 102 -30.73 24.82 -33.91
CA TYR A 102 -31.94 25.65 -33.83
C TYR A 102 -31.61 27.12 -34.14
N GLN A 103 -31.78 27.49 -35.41
CA GLN A 103 -31.60 28.84 -35.93
C GLN A 103 -32.38 29.87 -35.07
N GLY A 104 -31.63 30.73 -34.35
CA GLY A 104 -32.10 32.08 -34.01
C GLY A 104 -32.64 32.36 -32.60
N LYS A 105 -32.59 31.47 -31.60
CA LYS A 105 -32.99 31.81 -30.21
C LYS A 105 -32.14 31.10 -29.15
N SER A 106 -31.35 31.88 -28.39
CA SER A 106 -30.64 31.58 -27.13
C SER A 106 -29.95 30.21 -26.97
N GLU A 107 -28.65 30.20 -26.67
CA GLU A 107 -27.85 28.98 -26.41
C GLU A 107 -28.53 28.05 -25.39
N GLY A 108 -28.90 26.83 -25.82
CA GLY A 108 -29.53 25.81 -24.98
C GLY A 108 -28.53 25.01 -24.14
N ASN A 109 -29.02 24.14 -23.26
CA ASN A 109 -28.17 23.44 -22.29
C ASN A 109 -27.16 22.46 -22.93
N PHE A 110 -27.52 21.79 -24.03
CA PHE A 110 -26.58 20.87 -24.71
C PHE A 110 -25.36 21.61 -25.26
N GLN A 111 -25.57 22.76 -25.92
CA GLN A 111 -24.46 23.62 -26.35
C GLN A 111 -23.61 24.09 -25.18
N ARG A 112 -24.25 24.49 -24.07
CA ARG A 112 -23.55 25.00 -22.89
C ARG A 112 -22.66 23.95 -22.25
N ILE A 113 -23.17 22.72 -22.09
CA ILE A 113 -22.45 21.64 -21.42
C ILE A 113 -21.36 21.02 -22.30
N THR A 114 -21.59 20.85 -23.60
CA THR A 114 -20.58 20.27 -24.51
C THR A 114 -19.46 21.26 -24.82
N ALA A 115 -19.74 22.57 -24.81
CA ALA A 115 -18.70 23.60 -24.84
C ALA A 115 -17.72 23.48 -23.66
N LEU A 116 -18.16 23.09 -22.46
CA LEU A 116 -17.27 22.84 -21.33
C LEU A 116 -16.29 21.70 -21.60
N GLY A 117 -16.73 20.67 -22.33
CA GLY A 117 -15.91 19.55 -22.80
C GLY A 117 -14.67 20.01 -23.58
N HIS A 118 -14.89 20.87 -24.57
CA HIS A 118 -13.84 21.42 -25.42
C HIS A 118 -12.83 22.30 -24.64
N HIS A 119 -13.31 23.11 -23.69
CA HIS A 119 -12.44 24.00 -22.91
C HIS A 119 -11.58 23.28 -21.86
N LYS A 120 -12.06 22.16 -21.30
CA LYS A 120 -11.40 21.45 -20.18
C LYS A 120 -10.73 20.13 -20.57
N ARG A 121 -10.77 19.73 -21.85
CA ARG A 121 -10.32 18.40 -22.32
C ARG A 121 -11.00 17.25 -21.54
N MET A 122 -12.31 17.40 -21.27
CA MET A 122 -13.16 16.37 -20.65
C MET A 122 -14.14 15.81 -21.70
N LYS A 123 -14.52 14.54 -21.57
CA LYS A 123 -15.56 13.94 -22.41
C LYS A 123 -16.93 14.17 -21.79
N VAL A 124 -17.89 14.68 -22.55
CA VAL A 124 -19.25 14.93 -22.08
C VAL A 124 -20.20 13.89 -22.67
N LEU A 125 -20.89 13.14 -21.80
CA LEU A 125 -21.75 12.03 -22.21
C LEU A 125 -23.23 12.39 -22.02
N PHE A 126 -24.04 11.96 -22.99
CA PHE A 126 -25.49 12.06 -22.94
C PHE A 126 -26.05 10.96 -22.02
N GLY A 127 -26.60 11.36 -20.86
CA GLY A 127 -27.22 10.44 -19.92
C GLY A 127 -28.62 10.03 -20.36
N VAL A 128 -28.89 8.73 -20.41
CA VAL A 128 -30.20 8.15 -20.69
C VAL A 128 -30.56 7.18 -19.58
N LYS A 129 -31.72 7.38 -18.96
CA LYS A 129 -32.18 6.58 -17.83
C LYS A 129 -33.41 5.77 -18.17
N HIS A 130 -33.32 4.47 -17.91
CA HIS A 130 -34.41 3.52 -18.11
C HIS A 130 -34.79 2.83 -16.80
N THR A 131 -36.06 2.96 -16.45
CA THR A 131 -36.70 2.37 -15.27
C THR A 131 -37.78 1.38 -15.71
N ALA A 132 -38.26 0.55 -14.79
CA ALA A 132 -39.38 -0.37 -15.04
C ALA A 132 -40.69 0.34 -15.48
N LYS A 133 -40.80 1.66 -15.30
CA LYS A 133 -41.98 2.48 -15.67
C LYS A 133 -41.79 3.28 -16.96
N SER A 134 -40.56 3.46 -17.44
CA SER A 134 -40.27 4.16 -18.71
C SER A 134 -40.52 3.26 -19.92
N GLY A 135 -40.81 3.84 -21.09
CA GLY A 135 -41.21 3.11 -22.31
C GLY A 135 -40.29 1.95 -22.69
N LYS A 136 -40.85 0.99 -23.44
CA LYS A 136 -40.31 -0.36 -23.60
C LYS A 136 -39.03 -0.43 -24.45
N ILE A 137 -37.85 -0.17 -23.87
CA ILE A 137 -36.55 -0.46 -24.50
C ILE A 137 -36.43 -1.95 -24.86
N GLU A 138 -37.22 -2.80 -24.20
CA GLU A 138 -37.39 -4.23 -24.47
C GLU A 138 -38.30 -4.56 -25.68
N ASN A 139 -38.97 -3.58 -26.28
CA ASN A 139 -39.78 -3.84 -27.48
C ASN A 139 -38.86 -3.97 -28.70
N SER A 140 -38.66 -5.22 -29.14
CA SER A 140 -37.79 -5.57 -30.26
C SER A 140 -38.15 -4.87 -31.58
N TRP A 141 -39.42 -4.51 -31.79
CA TRP A 141 -39.87 -3.75 -32.97
C TRP A 141 -39.41 -2.28 -32.93
N ALA A 142 -39.29 -1.71 -31.73
CA ALA A 142 -38.93 -0.31 -31.53
C ALA A 142 -37.45 -0.08 -31.23
N HIS A 143 -36.63 -1.12 -31.10
CA HIS A 143 -35.18 -0.96 -30.86
C HIS A 143 -34.53 -0.04 -31.90
N ASN A 144 -34.87 -0.18 -33.19
CA ASN A 144 -34.27 0.64 -34.25
C ASN A 144 -34.67 2.12 -34.11
N LYS A 145 -35.95 2.40 -33.78
CA LYS A 145 -36.41 3.77 -33.55
C LYS A 145 -35.70 4.36 -32.33
N THR A 146 -35.73 3.65 -31.21
CA THR A 146 -35.15 4.10 -29.93
C THR A 146 -33.64 4.34 -30.03
N VAL A 147 -32.89 3.39 -30.58
CA VAL A 147 -31.43 3.50 -30.79
C VAL A 147 -31.12 4.69 -31.70
N ARG A 148 -31.89 4.87 -32.78
CA ARG A 148 -31.72 6.01 -33.69
C ARG A 148 -31.94 7.33 -32.97
N GLU A 149 -32.99 7.46 -32.16
CA GLU A 149 -33.25 8.68 -31.38
C GLU A 149 -32.09 8.95 -30.41
N ILE A 150 -31.64 7.97 -29.63
CA ILE A 150 -30.53 8.15 -28.67
C ILE A 150 -29.25 8.62 -29.38
N VAL A 151 -28.85 7.94 -30.46
CA VAL A 151 -27.63 8.27 -31.22
C VAL A 151 -27.77 9.64 -31.89
N TRP A 152 -28.95 9.95 -32.42
CA TRP A 152 -29.22 11.26 -33.04
C TRP A 152 -29.08 12.39 -32.02
N TRP A 153 -29.71 12.27 -30.85
CA TRP A 153 -29.63 13.28 -29.80
C TRP A 153 -28.23 13.44 -29.22
N ALA A 154 -27.50 12.34 -29.03
CA ALA A 154 -26.11 12.40 -28.60
C ALA A 154 -25.22 13.14 -29.63
N ARG A 155 -25.34 12.79 -30.93
CA ARG A 155 -24.55 13.41 -32.00
C ARG A 155 -24.89 14.87 -32.22
N PHE A 156 -26.18 15.20 -32.37
CA PHE A 156 -26.65 16.57 -32.62
C PHE A 156 -26.61 17.47 -31.38
N GLY A 157 -26.50 16.88 -30.18
CA GLY A 157 -26.20 17.59 -28.95
C GLY A 157 -24.71 17.91 -28.76
N GLY A 158 -23.82 17.31 -29.57
CA GLY A 158 -22.37 17.48 -29.48
C GLY A 158 -21.69 16.64 -28.39
N PHE A 159 -22.31 15.54 -27.97
CA PHE A 159 -21.77 14.67 -26.91
C PHE A 159 -20.70 13.71 -27.43
N ASP A 160 -19.71 13.41 -26.59
CA ASP A 160 -18.61 12.46 -26.86
C ASP A 160 -19.01 10.99 -26.65
N GLY A 161 -20.18 10.75 -26.05
CA GLY A 161 -20.64 9.41 -25.73
C GLY A 161 -22.03 9.35 -25.13
N ILE A 162 -22.44 8.14 -24.81
CA ILE A 162 -23.76 7.79 -24.26
C ILE A 162 -23.53 7.05 -22.93
N PHE A 163 -24.20 7.51 -21.88
CA PHE A 163 -24.27 6.80 -20.60
C PHE A 163 -25.69 6.24 -20.44
N LEU A 164 -25.82 4.91 -20.41
CA LEU A 164 -27.08 4.21 -20.21
C LEU A 164 -27.21 3.77 -18.75
N ASP A 165 -28.14 4.37 -18.02
CA ASP A 165 -28.48 3.96 -16.66
C ASP A 165 -29.70 3.03 -16.65
N ILE A 166 -29.51 1.77 -16.28
CA ILE A 166 -30.55 0.73 -16.31
C ILE A 166 -30.91 0.30 -14.89
N GLU A 167 -32.01 0.84 -14.37
CA GLU A 167 -32.53 0.56 -13.03
C GLU A 167 -33.54 -0.61 -13.03
N SER A 168 -33.19 -1.72 -13.68
CA SER A 168 -34.00 -2.94 -13.64
C SER A 168 -33.17 -4.20 -13.85
N GLN A 169 -33.06 -5.01 -12.78
CA GLN A 169 -32.43 -6.32 -12.84
C GLN A 169 -33.03 -7.22 -13.92
N GLN A 170 -34.36 -7.21 -14.05
CA GLN A 170 -35.07 -8.04 -15.02
C GLN A 170 -34.74 -7.64 -16.45
N HIS A 171 -34.59 -6.33 -16.72
CA HIS A 171 -34.27 -5.84 -18.06
C HIS A 171 -32.83 -6.20 -18.45
N LEU A 172 -31.87 -6.03 -17.52
CA LEU A 172 -30.47 -6.46 -17.70
C LEU A 172 -30.32 -7.96 -17.95
N LEU A 173 -31.30 -8.79 -17.54
CA LEU A 173 -31.30 -10.23 -17.79
C LEU A 173 -31.99 -10.63 -19.10
N SER A 174 -32.72 -9.71 -19.72
CA SER A 174 -33.57 -10.00 -20.88
C SER A 174 -32.78 -10.17 -22.19
N ARG A 175 -33.29 -11.03 -23.09
CA ARG A 175 -32.76 -11.17 -24.46
C ARG A 175 -33.02 -9.90 -25.30
N ALA A 176 -34.12 -9.22 -25.04
CA ALA A 176 -34.45 -7.99 -25.75
C ALA A 176 -33.39 -6.91 -25.49
N PHE A 177 -32.98 -6.72 -24.24
CA PHE A 177 -31.93 -5.76 -23.89
C PHE A 177 -30.56 -6.12 -24.52
N GLU A 178 -30.22 -7.42 -24.58
CA GLU A 178 -29.02 -7.89 -25.31
C GLU A 178 -29.04 -7.47 -26.79
N MET A 179 -30.20 -7.61 -27.45
CA MET A 179 -30.38 -7.15 -28.84
C MET A 179 -30.36 -5.64 -28.97
N PHE A 180 -30.90 -4.91 -27.99
CA PHE A 180 -30.84 -3.45 -27.96
C PHE A 180 -29.40 -2.95 -27.87
N MET A 181 -28.60 -3.50 -26.96
CA MET A 181 -27.17 -3.15 -26.81
C MET A 181 -26.38 -3.42 -28.09
N LYS A 182 -26.61 -4.57 -28.74
CA LYS A 182 -25.99 -4.89 -30.03
C LYS A 182 -26.33 -3.83 -31.09
N LYS A 183 -27.62 -3.52 -31.25
CA LYS A 183 -28.10 -2.52 -32.23
C LYS A 183 -27.55 -1.12 -31.94
N LEU A 184 -27.42 -0.76 -30.66
CA LEU A 184 -26.82 0.50 -30.26
C LEU A 184 -25.35 0.59 -30.69
N ALA A 185 -24.57 -0.45 -30.41
CA ALA A 185 -23.16 -0.50 -30.80
C ALA A 185 -22.99 -0.45 -32.33
N GLU A 186 -23.80 -1.21 -33.08
CA GLU A 186 -23.83 -1.17 -34.54
C GLU A 186 -24.15 0.25 -35.04
N ARG A 187 -25.19 0.89 -34.50
CA ARG A 187 -25.58 2.24 -34.92
C ARG A 187 -24.54 3.30 -34.60
N VAL A 188 -23.86 3.21 -33.46
CA VAL A 188 -22.76 4.12 -33.11
C VAL A 188 -21.60 3.99 -34.11
N ALA A 189 -21.28 2.77 -34.54
CA ALA A 189 -20.26 2.54 -35.55
C ALA A 189 -20.69 3.05 -36.94
N GLU A 190 -21.94 2.80 -37.34
CA GLU A 190 -22.53 3.33 -38.58
C GLU A 190 -22.52 4.86 -38.61
N ASP A 191 -22.93 5.52 -37.52
CA ASP A 191 -22.96 6.98 -37.41
C ASP A 191 -21.55 7.58 -37.55
N PHE A 192 -20.55 6.97 -36.88
CA PHE A 192 -19.15 7.41 -37.00
C PHE A 192 -18.64 7.33 -38.45
N LYS A 193 -18.91 6.21 -39.12
CA LYS A 193 -18.54 6.02 -40.54
C LYS A 193 -19.28 7.01 -41.44
N PHE A 194 -20.60 7.10 -41.31
CA PHE A 194 -21.45 8.00 -42.11
C PHE A 194 -21.01 9.46 -41.97
N TYR A 195 -20.78 9.92 -40.74
CA TYR A 195 -20.33 11.29 -40.47
C TYR A 195 -19.00 11.58 -41.16
N ASN A 196 -18.03 10.67 -41.03
CA ASN A 196 -16.71 10.79 -41.65
C ASN A 196 -16.71 10.59 -43.17
N GLU A 197 -17.75 10.04 -43.77
CA GLU A 197 -17.89 9.97 -45.23
C GLU A 197 -18.52 11.26 -45.79
N HIS A 198 -19.51 11.83 -45.11
CA HIS A 198 -20.39 12.87 -45.68
C HIS A 198 -20.10 14.31 -45.20
N ASN A 199 -19.24 14.52 -44.20
CA ASN A 199 -18.90 15.85 -43.70
C ASN A 199 -17.46 16.25 -44.03
N LYS A 200 -17.23 17.55 -44.28
CA LYS A 200 -15.89 18.10 -44.52
C LYS A 200 -14.99 17.97 -43.29
N HIS A 201 -15.54 18.22 -42.10
CA HIS A 201 -14.84 18.04 -40.83
C HIS A 201 -14.97 16.58 -40.39
N LYS A 202 -13.84 15.89 -40.22
CA LYS A 202 -13.80 14.50 -39.74
C LYS A 202 -13.70 14.47 -38.22
N ILE A 203 -14.44 13.57 -37.59
CA ILE A 203 -14.30 13.27 -36.17
C ILE A 203 -13.29 12.14 -35.98
N LYS A 204 -12.38 12.31 -35.01
CA LYS A 204 -11.27 11.38 -34.77
C LYS A 204 -11.68 10.15 -33.95
N GLU A 205 -12.71 10.28 -33.12
CA GLU A 205 -13.14 9.21 -32.20
C GLU A 205 -14.63 8.88 -32.37
N LYS A 206 -14.96 7.60 -32.25
CA LYS A 206 -16.35 7.13 -32.14
C LYS A 206 -16.93 7.53 -30.77
N MET A 207 -18.26 7.66 -30.69
CA MET A 207 -18.92 7.87 -29.40
C MET A 207 -18.64 6.69 -28.46
N ILE A 208 -18.32 6.98 -27.19
CA ILE A 208 -18.17 5.93 -26.18
C ILE A 208 -19.52 5.51 -25.63
N VAL A 209 -19.71 4.22 -25.37
CA VAL A 209 -20.93 3.67 -24.76
C VAL A 209 -20.59 3.14 -23.37
N VAL A 210 -21.23 3.72 -22.35
CA VAL A 210 -21.06 3.36 -20.95
C VAL A 210 -22.37 2.80 -20.40
N LEU A 211 -22.32 1.64 -19.77
CA LEU A 211 -23.49 1.01 -19.14
C LEU A 211 -23.39 1.13 -17.62
N GLY A 212 -24.34 1.82 -17.00
CA GLY A 212 -24.56 1.89 -15.56
C GLY A 212 -25.33 0.68 -15.06
N VAL A 213 -24.79 -0.01 -14.05
CA VAL A 213 -25.39 -1.19 -13.41
C VAL A 213 -25.33 -1.03 -11.90
N SER A 214 -26.44 -1.30 -11.24
CA SER A 214 -26.52 -1.37 -9.77
C SER A 214 -25.55 -2.40 -9.22
N ALA A 215 -24.69 -2.02 -8.27
CA ALA A 215 -23.77 -2.94 -7.62
C ALA A 215 -24.50 -4.10 -6.94
N ARG A 216 -25.67 -3.83 -6.34
CA ARG A 216 -26.53 -4.82 -5.69
C ARG A 216 -26.87 -6.02 -6.58
N TRP A 217 -26.97 -5.82 -7.90
CA TRP A 217 -27.34 -6.87 -8.83
C TRP A 217 -26.15 -7.55 -9.49
N SER A 218 -24.92 -7.11 -9.19
CA SER A 218 -23.71 -7.54 -9.89
C SER A 218 -23.61 -9.06 -10.00
N ASP A 219 -23.83 -9.78 -8.90
CA ASP A 219 -23.74 -11.25 -8.87
C ASP A 219 -24.84 -11.91 -9.71
N ALA A 220 -26.05 -11.35 -9.70
CA ALA A 220 -27.19 -11.87 -10.43
C ALA A 220 -27.06 -11.64 -11.95
N VAL A 221 -26.56 -10.47 -12.37
CA VAL A 221 -26.51 -10.08 -13.79
C VAL A 221 -25.19 -10.39 -14.48
N ARG A 222 -24.11 -10.72 -13.76
CA ARG A 222 -22.75 -10.92 -14.31
C ARG A 222 -22.69 -11.82 -15.56
N ARG A 223 -23.44 -12.94 -15.57
CA ARG A 223 -23.48 -13.90 -16.69
C ARG A 223 -24.09 -13.32 -17.96
N LYS A 224 -24.92 -12.28 -17.83
CA LYS A 224 -25.51 -11.54 -18.93
C LYS A 224 -24.66 -10.33 -19.30
N VAL A 225 -24.18 -9.57 -18.32
CA VAL A 225 -23.36 -8.36 -18.55
C VAL A 225 -22.06 -8.68 -19.28
N ILE A 226 -21.43 -9.83 -19.05
CA ILE A 226 -20.24 -10.25 -19.82
C ILE A 226 -20.51 -10.29 -21.34
N LYS A 227 -21.73 -10.65 -21.77
CA LYS A 227 -22.08 -10.66 -23.20
C LYS A 227 -22.19 -9.26 -23.79
N TYR A 228 -22.43 -8.27 -22.95
CA TYR A 228 -22.50 -6.86 -23.33
C TYR A 228 -21.13 -6.23 -23.45
N GLU A 229 -20.08 -6.85 -22.88
CA GLU A 229 -18.70 -6.33 -22.86
C GLU A 229 -18.15 -6.01 -24.26
N GLN A 230 -18.57 -6.75 -25.29
CA GLN A 230 -18.19 -6.50 -26.69
C GLN A 230 -18.92 -5.29 -27.31
N TYR A 231 -20.04 -4.85 -26.71
CA TYR A 231 -20.90 -3.76 -27.20
C TYR A 231 -20.73 -2.46 -26.42
N LEU A 232 -19.95 -2.47 -25.33
CA LEU A 232 -19.71 -1.32 -24.46
C LEU A 232 -18.22 -1.02 -24.33
N ASP A 233 -17.89 0.26 -24.15
CA ASP A 233 -16.52 0.69 -23.90
C ASP A 233 -16.20 0.59 -22.39
N LEU A 234 -17.16 0.92 -21.52
CA LEU A 234 -17.01 0.89 -20.07
C LEU A 234 -18.27 0.42 -19.34
N LEU A 235 -18.08 -0.22 -18.19
CA LEU A 235 -19.13 -0.60 -17.25
C LEU A 235 -19.00 0.26 -16.00
N TYR A 236 -20.06 0.98 -15.66
CA TYR A 236 -20.13 1.81 -14.45
C TYR A 236 -20.94 1.08 -13.38
N LEU A 237 -20.35 0.88 -12.21
CA LEU A 237 -20.96 0.17 -11.09
C LEU A 237 -21.46 1.18 -10.05
N TRP A 238 -22.77 1.30 -9.88
CA TRP A 238 -23.39 2.19 -8.90
C TRP A 238 -23.29 1.58 -7.49
N SER A 239 -22.37 2.08 -6.65
CA SER A 239 -22.27 1.61 -5.26
C SER A 239 -23.28 2.27 -4.31
N ASP A 240 -23.94 3.34 -4.75
CA ASP A 240 -25.02 4.01 -4.01
C ASP A 240 -26.24 3.10 -3.71
N ASP A 241 -26.40 2.01 -4.47
CA ASP A 241 -27.46 1.02 -4.30
C ASP A 241 -27.13 -0.11 -3.30
N ILE A 242 -25.88 -0.16 -2.81
CA ILE A 242 -25.40 -1.10 -1.80
C ILE A 242 -25.85 -0.64 -0.41
N PRO A 243 -26.32 -1.54 0.46
CA PRO A 243 -27.74 -1.83 0.53
C PRO A 243 -28.53 -0.54 0.83
N THR A 244 -29.18 0.05 -0.17
CA THR A 244 -30.18 1.08 0.09
C THR A 244 -31.57 0.59 -0.37
N ALA A 245 -32.49 0.54 0.60
CA ALA A 245 -33.94 0.34 0.43
C ALA A 245 -34.48 -1.07 0.12
N THR A 246 -34.23 -2.06 1.00
CA THR A 246 -35.27 -3.06 1.31
C THR A 246 -35.57 -3.28 2.80
N SER A 247 -34.68 -2.87 3.72
CA SER A 247 -35.03 -2.79 5.14
C SER A 247 -35.32 -1.34 5.49
N GLN A 248 -36.58 -0.89 5.34
CA GLN A 248 -37.02 0.46 5.79
C GLN A 248 -36.82 0.68 7.31
N SER A 249 -36.41 -0.36 8.03
CA SER A 249 -36.22 -0.39 9.47
C SER A 249 -34.76 -0.41 9.92
N LYS A 250 -33.76 -0.24 9.04
CA LYS A 250 -32.34 -0.31 9.43
C LYS A 250 -31.46 0.80 8.85
N ALA A 251 -30.51 1.26 9.66
CA ALA A 251 -29.49 2.23 9.29
C ALA A 251 -28.38 1.53 8.50
N VAL A 252 -27.83 2.18 7.46
CA VAL A 252 -26.80 1.60 6.60
C VAL A 252 -25.67 2.59 6.36
N GLN A 253 -24.46 2.06 6.20
CA GLN A 253 -23.29 2.83 5.84
C GLN A 253 -23.19 3.00 4.31
N VAL A 254 -22.71 4.15 3.85
CA VAL A 254 -22.48 4.39 2.43
C VAL A 254 -21.16 3.79 1.96
N ASP A 255 -21.16 3.21 0.77
CA ASP A 255 -19.98 2.71 0.07
C ASP A 255 -19.01 1.84 0.89
N PRO A 256 -19.47 0.87 1.68
CA PRO A 256 -18.56 -0.03 2.38
C PRO A 256 -17.64 -0.76 1.41
N LEU A 257 -16.33 -0.65 1.65
CA LEU A 257 -15.32 -1.26 0.80
C LEU A 257 -15.26 -2.78 1.03
N SER A 258 -15.30 -3.22 2.29
CA SER A 258 -15.13 -4.62 2.70
C SER A 258 -16.16 -5.03 3.75
N ALA A 259 -16.34 -6.34 3.90
CA ALA A 259 -17.33 -6.92 4.81
C ALA A 259 -16.87 -6.82 6.27
N THR A 260 -17.83 -6.80 7.18
CA THR A 260 -17.61 -6.81 8.64
C THR A 260 -18.60 -7.78 9.30
N SER A 261 -18.60 -7.86 10.63
CA SER A 261 -19.64 -8.58 11.38
C SER A 261 -21.06 -8.08 11.07
N ASP A 262 -21.19 -6.78 10.78
CA ASP A 262 -22.49 -6.11 10.60
C ASP A 262 -22.80 -5.82 9.12
N ILE A 263 -21.80 -5.88 8.23
CA ILE A 263 -21.95 -5.63 6.78
C ILE A 263 -21.71 -6.92 6.01
N ALA A 264 -22.75 -7.42 5.35
CA ALA A 264 -22.67 -8.59 4.50
C ALA A 264 -21.73 -8.36 3.30
N LYS A 265 -21.05 -9.41 2.84
CA LYS A 265 -20.10 -9.29 1.70
C LYS A 265 -20.77 -8.80 0.43
N GLU A 266 -22.02 -9.20 0.17
CA GLU A 266 -22.83 -8.76 -0.96
C GLU A 266 -23.09 -7.25 -0.93
N ASP A 267 -23.05 -6.68 0.28
CA ASP A 267 -23.23 -5.27 0.53
C ASP A 267 -21.89 -4.53 0.55
N THR A 268 -20.91 -4.91 -0.29
CA THR A 268 -19.60 -4.25 -0.35
C THR A 268 -19.12 -3.98 -1.78
N ILE A 269 -18.37 -2.88 -1.96
CA ILE A 269 -17.78 -2.52 -3.26
C ILE A 269 -16.84 -3.62 -3.75
N LYS A 270 -15.98 -4.13 -2.86
CA LYS A 270 -14.97 -5.13 -3.21
C LYS A 270 -15.60 -6.39 -3.77
N TYR A 271 -16.60 -6.94 -3.09
CA TYR A 271 -17.29 -8.15 -3.55
C TYR A 271 -17.94 -7.95 -4.93
N ASN A 272 -18.70 -6.87 -5.11
CA ASN A 272 -19.45 -6.64 -6.35
C ASN A 272 -18.54 -6.41 -7.56
N ALA A 273 -17.46 -5.66 -7.38
CA ALA A 273 -16.47 -5.44 -8.43
C ALA A 273 -15.66 -6.71 -8.75
N GLU A 274 -15.22 -7.45 -7.73
CA GLU A 274 -14.51 -8.72 -7.89
C GLU A 274 -15.36 -9.75 -8.64
N LYS A 275 -16.66 -9.83 -8.34
CA LYS A 275 -17.59 -10.76 -9.02
C LYS A 275 -17.79 -10.45 -10.49
N LEU A 276 -17.82 -9.17 -10.87
CA LEU A 276 -17.86 -8.77 -12.28
C LEU A 276 -16.54 -9.07 -12.98
N ALA A 277 -15.41 -8.73 -12.34
CA ALA A 277 -14.07 -9.01 -12.88
C ALA A 277 -13.82 -10.51 -13.06
N SER A 278 -14.14 -11.33 -12.06
CA SER A 278 -13.97 -12.79 -12.10
C SER A 278 -14.84 -13.45 -13.17
N SER A 279 -15.94 -12.79 -13.57
CA SER A 279 -16.81 -13.28 -14.64
C SER A 279 -16.24 -13.06 -16.04
N GLY A 280 -15.10 -12.37 -16.19
CA GLY A 280 -14.41 -12.17 -17.46
C GLY A 280 -14.45 -10.73 -17.98
N ILE A 281 -15.12 -9.80 -17.28
CA ILE A 281 -15.11 -8.38 -17.63
C ILE A 281 -13.75 -7.79 -17.26
N LYS A 282 -13.07 -7.15 -18.21
CA LYS A 282 -11.75 -6.58 -17.96
C LYS A 282 -11.80 -5.49 -16.89
N ARG A 283 -10.85 -5.52 -15.96
CA ARG A 283 -10.82 -4.62 -14.79
C ARG A 283 -10.71 -3.15 -15.21
N ASP A 284 -9.90 -2.84 -16.21
CA ASP A 284 -9.71 -1.50 -16.78
C ASP A 284 -10.97 -0.93 -17.47
N ARG A 285 -12.02 -1.75 -17.62
CA ARG A 285 -13.34 -1.34 -18.11
C ARG A 285 -14.37 -1.09 -17.01
N ILE A 286 -14.10 -1.51 -15.78
CA ILE A 286 -15.02 -1.35 -14.64
C ILE A 286 -14.72 -0.02 -13.93
N ILE A 287 -15.73 0.83 -13.79
CA ILE A 287 -15.68 2.11 -13.08
C ILE A 287 -16.50 1.97 -11.79
N ILE A 288 -15.94 2.39 -10.65
CA ILE A 288 -16.64 2.36 -9.35
C ILE A 288 -17.28 3.71 -9.07
N GLY A 289 -18.60 3.74 -8.93
CA GLY A 289 -19.36 4.95 -8.69
C GLY A 289 -19.73 5.17 -7.24
N PHE A 290 -18.97 6.00 -6.53
CA PHE A 290 -19.20 6.37 -5.14
C PHE A 290 -20.41 7.30 -4.96
N THR A 291 -21.03 7.20 -3.79
CA THR A 291 -22.08 8.08 -3.31
C THR A 291 -21.48 9.43 -2.87
N GLY A 292 -21.94 10.51 -3.49
CA GLY A 292 -21.60 11.87 -3.04
C GLY A 292 -22.53 12.42 -1.95
N TRP A 293 -23.71 11.82 -1.77
CA TRP A 293 -24.71 12.20 -0.77
C TRP A 293 -24.44 11.57 0.61
N ALA A 294 -24.80 12.28 1.67
CA ALA A 294 -24.91 11.69 3.00
C ALA A 294 -26.25 10.95 3.15
N ARG A 295 -26.28 9.96 4.04
CA ARG A 295 -27.50 9.29 4.52
C ARG A 295 -27.71 9.63 5.99
N SER A 296 -28.93 9.96 6.38
CA SER A 296 -29.33 10.27 7.75
C SER A 296 -30.46 9.38 8.24
N TYR A 297 -30.38 8.91 9.48
CA TYR A 297 -31.34 8.02 10.13
C TYR A 297 -31.63 8.48 11.55
N VAL A 298 -32.89 8.40 11.99
CA VAL A 298 -33.26 8.52 13.41
C VAL A 298 -33.23 7.12 14.01
N LEU A 299 -32.30 6.88 14.93
CA LEU A 299 -32.12 5.56 15.52
C LEU A 299 -33.15 5.26 16.61
N ASP A 300 -33.53 3.99 16.73
CA ASP A 300 -34.36 3.51 17.84
C ASP A 300 -33.54 3.40 19.15
N GLU A 301 -32.28 2.95 19.03
CA GLU A 301 -31.31 2.88 20.12
C GLU A 301 -30.02 3.64 19.75
N PRO A 302 -29.81 4.88 20.24
CA PRO A 302 -28.72 5.76 19.82
C PRO A 302 -27.39 5.51 20.54
N THR A 303 -27.34 4.62 21.54
CA THR A 303 -26.18 4.45 22.44
C THR A 303 -24.97 3.78 21.78
N GLU A 304 -25.20 2.87 20.82
CA GLU A 304 -24.13 2.21 20.03
C GLU A 304 -24.51 2.13 18.54
N PRO A 305 -24.44 3.26 17.82
CA PRO A 305 -24.94 3.35 16.46
C PRO A 305 -24.00 2.64 15.47
N LYS A 306 -24.55 1.71 14.69
CA LYS A 306 -23.79 0.92 13.72
C LYS A 306 -24.60 0.57 12.48
N HIS A 307 -23.93 -0.03 11.49
CA HIS A 307 -24.63 -0.63 10.36
C HIS A 307 -25.64 -1.67 10.87
N GLY A 308 -26.87 -1.61 10.35
CA GLY A 308 -27.94 -2.54 10.71
C GLY A 308 -28.73 -2.17 11.97
N SER A 309 -28.36 -1.10 12.70
CA SER A 309 -29.15 -0.57 13.83
C SER A 309 -30.59 -0.28 13.40
N PHE A 310 -31.55 -0.55 14.27
CA PHE A 310 -32.96 -0.26 13.99
C PHE A 310 -33.20 1.25 13.92
N ILE A 311 -34.07 1.67 13.00
CA ILE A 311 -34.42 3.08 12.82
C ILE A 311 -35.90 3.29 13.08
N VAL A 312 -36.23 4.43 13.68
CA VAL A 312 -37.59 4.93 13.79
C VAL A 312 -38.06 5.46 12.43
N LYS A 313 -37.21 6.25 11.78
CA LYS A 313 -37.45 6.83 10.46
C LYS A 313 -36.14 7.26 9.80
N VAL A 314 -36.21 7.57 8.51
CA VAL A 314 -35.14 8.32 7.84
C VAL A 314 -35.10 9.76 8.37
N GLY A 315 -33.92 10.40 8.32
CA GLY A 315 -33.76 11.79 8.74
C GLY A 315 -34.60 12.76 7.91
N GLU A 316 -34.89 13.92 8.50
CA GLU A 316 -35.70 14.97 7.87
C GLU A 316 -34.98 15.61 6.67
N PRO A 317 -35.74 16.19 5.72
CA PRO A 317 -35.16 16.88 4.57
C PRO A 317 -34.26 18.05 4.97
N GLY A 318 -33.12 18.18 4.28
CA GLY A 318 -32.27 19.36 4.40
C GLY A 318 -32.97 20.64 3.93
N ASN A 319 -32.56 21.78 4.48
CA ASN A 319 -33.20 23.07 4.22
C ASN A 319 -33.05 23.53 2.75
N ILE A 320 -32.02 23.06 2.04
CA ILE A 320 -31.68 23.51 0.68
C ILE A 320 -32.13 22.47 -0.35
N THR A 321 -31.72 21.21 -0.17
CA THR A 321 -31.99 20.14 -1.14
C THR A 321 -33.39 19.54 -1.01
N GLN A 322 -34.04 19.72 0.15
CA GLN A 322 -35.43 19.33 0.45
C GLN A 322 -35.79 17.90 0.03
N ARG A 323 -34.85 16.96 0.22
CA ARG A 323 -35.05 15.55 -0.11
C ARG A 323 -35.72 14.78 1.01
N ASN A 324 -36.85 14.12 0.71
CA ASN A 324 -37.62 13.34 1.68
C ASN A 324 -37.11 11.89 1.90
N ASP A 325 -35.93 11.54 1.38
CA ASP A 325 -35.36 10.19 1.46
C ASP A 325 -34.16 10.06 2.41
N GLY A 326 -34.01 11.04 3.31
CA GLY A 326 -32.91 11.10 4.30
C GLY A 326 -31.55 11.31 3.66
N ARG A 327 -31.48 11.95 2.49
CA ARG A 327 -30.22 12.34 1.84
C ARG A 327 -29.95 13.82 2.02
N LEU A 328 -28.70 14.14 2.33
CA LEU A 328 -28.19 15.51 2.50
C LEU A 328 -26.98 15.74 1.60
N ALA A 329 -26.90 16.92 1.00
CA ALA A 329 -25.67 17.35 0.32
C ALA A 329 -24.59 17.72 1.34
N TYR A 330 -23.33 17.74 0.91
CA TYR A 330 -22.20 18.08 1.78
C TYR A 330 -22.33 19.49 2.39
N HIS A 331 -22.80 20.48 1.63
CA HIS A 331 -23.04 21.85 2.09
C HIS A 331 -24.15 21.98 3.16
N GLU A 332 -25.01 20.97 3.29
CA GLU A 332 -25.99 20.87 4.35
C GLU A 332 -25.42 20.09 5.54
N LEU A 333 -24.74 18.97 5.24
CA LEU A 333 -24.17 18.08 6.24
C LEU A 333 -23.11 18.76 7.11
N CYS A 334 -22.26 19.62 6.52
CA CYS A 334 -21.17 20.27 7.24
C CYS A 334 -21.63 21.28 8.31
N LYS A 335 -22.91 21.65 8.29
CA LYS A 335 -23.54 22.58 9.24
C LYS A 335 -24.27 21.86 10.37
N VAL A 336 -24.32 20.53 10.34
CA VAL A 336 -24.95 19.71 11.38
C VAL A 336 -24.08 19.72 12.64
N GLU A 337 -24.70 19.88 13.81
CA GLU A 337 -24.00 19.78 15.09
C GLU A 337 -23.38 18.39 15.25
N GLY A 338 -22.11 18.35 15.69
CA GLY A 338 -21.32 17.10 15.77
C GLY A 338 -20.55 16.75 14.49
N PHE A 339 -20.76 17.48 13.39
CA PHE A 339 -19.94 17.32 12.19
C PHE A 339 -18.46 17.61 12.49
N GLY A 340 -17.59 16.64 12.17
CA GLY A 340 -16.16 16.64 12.48
C GLY A 340 -15.75 15.55 13.47
N ASN A 341 -16.68 15.06 14.31
CA ASN A 341 -16.45 13.93 15.23
C ASN A 341 -16.79 12.61 14.54
N PHE A 342 -16.00 12.23 13.54
CA PHE A 342 -16.28 11.05 12.73
C PHE A 342 -15.90 9.75 13.43
N THR A 343 -16.81 8.78 13.39
CA THR A 343 -16.54 7.37 13.61
C THR A 343 -16.02 6.78 12.32
N TYR A 344 -14.85 6.15 12.40
CA TYR A 344 -14.22 5.47 11.27
C TYR A 344 -14.23 3.96 11.48
N ASP A 345 -14.94 3.25 10.61
CA ASP A 345 -14.82 1.79 10.52
C ASP A 345 -13.63 1.46 9.61
N ASN A 346 -12.54 1.02 10.22
CA ASN A 346 -11.31 0.67 9.52
C ASN A 346 -11.36 -0.68 8.79
N MET A 347 -12.38 -1.51 9.03
CA MET A 347 -12.58 -2.75 8.29
C MET A 347 -13.42 -2.48 7.04
N ALA A 348 -14.54 -1.76 7.19
CA ALA A 348 -15.41 -1.38 6.08
C ALA A 348 -14.88 -0.19 5.26
N MET A 349 -13.93 0.57 5.79
CA MET A 349 -13.43 1.84 5.23
C MET A 349 -14.53 2.89 5.07
N THR A 350 -15.41 3.02 6.06
CA THR A 350 -16.57 3.94 6.02
C THR A 350 -16.50 4.99 7.11
N THR A 351 -17.23 6.09 6.90
CA THR A 351 -17.31 7.20 7.83
C THR A 351 -18.75 7.46 8.22
N SER A 352 -18.96 7.71 9.51
CA SER A 352 -20.23 8.11 10.09
C SER A 352 -20.04 9.07 11.25
N PHE A 353 -21.11 9.69 11.72
CA PHE A 353 -21.13 10.41 13.01
C PHE A 353 -22.55 10.46 13.56
N SER A 354 -22.67 10.71 14.86
CA SER A 354 -23.96 10.97 15.51
C SER A 354 -24.17 12.47 15.66
N GLY A 355 -25.37 12.93 15.32
CA GLY A 355 -25.82 14.30 15.55
C GLY A 355 -26.88 14.37 16.65
N PRO A 356 -27.56 15.52 16.79
CA PRO A 356 -28.62 15.71 17.77
C PRO A 356 -29.85 14.85 17.44
N ASP A 357 -30.79 14.75 18.40
CA ASP A 357 -32.09 14.09 18.22
C ASP A 357 -31.99 12.64 17.68
N ASP A 358 -31.03 11.88 18.19
CA ASP A 358 -30.77 10.47 17.83
C ASP A 358 -30.45 10.25 16.34
N LEU A 359 -30.01 11.31 15.65
CA LEU A 359 -29.64 11.25 14.25
C LEU A 359 -28.26 10.62 14.07
N TRP A 360 -28.17 9.72 13.09
CA TRP A 360 -26.92 9.10 12.67
C TRP A 360 -26.72 9.26 11.18
N TYR A 361 -25.50 9.67 10.82
CA TYR A 361 -25.14 10.04 9.46
C TYR A 361 -24.04 9.13 8.92
N SER A 362 -24.15 8.71 7.66
CA SER A 362 -23.07 8.05 6.93
C SER A 362 -22.82 8.74 5.60
N PHE A 363 -21.56 9.00 5.27
CA PHE A 363 -21.16 9.77 4.09
C PHE A 363 -19.71 9.45 3.71
N ASN A 364 -19.28 9.83 2.50
CA ASN A 364 -17.86 9.84 2.13
C ASN A 364 -17.24 11.19 2.50
N SER A 365 -16.37 11.21 3.53
CA SER A 365 -15.71 12.45 3.93
C SER A 365 -14.56 12.82 2.97
N PRO A 366 -14.57 14.01 2.36
CA PRO A 366 -13.40 14.57 1.70
C PRO A 366 -12.21 14.64 2.66
N GLY A 367 -11.00 14.35 2.21
CA GLY A 367 -9.81 14.44 3.07
C GLY A 367 -9.60 13.29 4.06
N HIS A 368 -10.56 12.37 4.20
CA HIS A 368 -10.49 11.31 5.21
C HIS A 368 -9.84 10.01 4.67
N GLU A 369 -9.24 9.23 5.57
CA GLU A 369 -8.54 7.98 5.23
C GLU A 369 -9.46 6.91 4.64
N SER A 370 -10.77 6.94 4.99
CA SER A 370 -11.80 6.06 4.42
C SER A 370 -11.86 6.17 2.90
N LEU A 371 -12.09 7.39 2.38
CA LEU A 371 -12.16 7.65 0.94
C LEU A 371 -10.81 7.40 0.26
N LYS A 372 -9.70 7.80 0.89
CA LYS A 372 -8.35 7.53 0.39
C LYS A 372 -8.09 6.03 0.18
N SER A 373 -8.50 5.22 1.14
CA SER A 373 -8.36 3.76 1.09
C SER A 373 -9.19 3.15 -0.02
N LYS A 374 -10.42 3.64 -0.25
CA LYS A 374 -11.25 3.24 -1.40
C LYS A 374 -10.57 3.58 -2.73
N LEU A 375 -10.09 4.81 -2.91
CA LEU A 375 -9.39 5.23 -4.13
C LEU A 375 -8.13 4.39 -4.37
N LYS A 376 -7.33 4.16 -3.33
CA LYS A 376 -6.14 3.31 -3.41
C LYS A 376 -6.49 1.88 -3.79
N TRP A 377 -7.57 1.33 -3.24
CA TRP A 377 -8.02 -0.01 -3.59
C TRP A 377 -8.42 -0.08 -5.07
N VAL A 378 -9.24 0.86 -5.58
CA VAL A 378 -9.63 0.92 -7.00
C VAL A 378 -8.40 0.94 -7.91
N SER A 379 -7.41 1.78 -7.58
CA SER A 379 -6.13 1.83 -8.30
C SER A 379 -5.36 0.51 -8.21
N SER A 380 -5.21 -0.05 -7.01
CA SER A 380 -4.44 -1.29 -6.79
C SER A 380 -5.07 -2.52 -7.44
N PHE A 381 -6.40 -2.55 -7.53
CA PHE A 381 -7.13 -3.63 -8.15
C PHE A 381 -7.09 -3.56 -9.68
N GLY A 382 -6.62 -2.44 -10.24
CA GLY A 382 -6.46 -2.19 -11.68
C GLY A 382 -7.77 -1.83 -12.37
N LEU A 383 -8.68 -1.15 -11.66
CA LEU A 383 -9.97 -0.74 -12.20
C LEU A 383 -9.84 0.48 -13.13
N GLY A 384 -10.78 0.61 -14.06
CA GLY A 384 -10.74 1.61 -15.12
C GLY A 384 -10.91 3.06 -14.66
N GLY A 385 -11.43 3.26 -13.44
CA GLY A 385 -11.69 4.59 -12.91
C GLY A 385 -12.66 4.61 -11.73
N VAL A 386 -13.01 5.84 -11.33
CA VAL A 386 -14.00 6.13 -10.30
C VAL A 386 -15.03 7.13 -10.83
N GLY A 387 -16.19 7.20 -10.18
CA GLY A 387 -17.14 8.28 -10.36
C GLY A 387 -17.78 8.69 -9.05
N VAL A 388 -18.40 9.88 -9.06
CA VAL A 388 -19.18 10.39 -7.93
C VAL A 388 -20.51 10.93 -8.44
N PHE A 389 -21.59 10.43 -7.86
CA PHE A 389 -22.91 10.96 -8.10
C PHE A 389 -23.39 11.76 -6.89
N SER A 390 -23.55 13.08 -6.97
CA SER A 390 -23.44 13.96 -8.16
C SER A 390 -22.77 15.29 -7.79
N VAL A 391 -22.51 16.17 -8.76
CA VAL A 391 -21.93 17.50 -8.50
C VAL A 391 -22.76 18.30 -7.48
N GLN A 392 -24.07 18.10 -7.48
CA GLN A 392 -25.01 18.79 -6.58
C GLN A 392 -25.02 18.20 -5.16
N SER A 393 -24.42 17.04 -4.95
CA SER A 393 -24.26 16.46 -3.61
C SER A 393 -23.08 17.07 -2.86
N ASP A 394 -22.26 17.88 -3.53
CA ASP A 394 -21.06 18.48 -2.98
C ASP A 394 -21.30 19.94 -2.55
N ASP A 395 -20.25 20.62 -2.12
CA ASP A 395 -20.29 22.04 -1.78
C ASP A 395 -19.83 22.92 -2.96
N GLU A 396 -20.77 23.29 -3.82
CA GLU A 396 -20.51 24.09 -5.03
C GLU A 396 -20.03 25.51 -4.71
N PHE A 397 -20.65 26.15 -3.72
CA PHE A 397 -20.47 27.56 -3.41
C PHE A 397 -19.53 27.84 -2.23
N ASP A 398 -18.81 26.82 -1.75
CA ASP A 398 -17.90 26.91 -0.61
C ASP A 398 -18.59 27.38 0.68
N GLU A 399 -19.79 26.88 0.93
CA GLU A 399 -20.57 27.20 2.14
C GLU A 399 -19.96 26.57 3.40
N CYS A 400 -19.15 25.53 3.26
CA CYS A 400 -18.45 24.85 4.35
C CYS A 400 -17.03 25.41 4.62
N GLY A 401 -16.51 26.31 3.78
CA GLY A 401 -15.15 26.86 3.92
C GLY A 401 -14.02 25.89 3.55
N HIS A 402 -14.29 24.91 2.68
CA HIS A 402 -13.34 23.90 2.21
C HIS A 402 -12.98 24.03 0.71
N GLY A 403 -13.39 25.14 0.08
CA GLY A 403 -13.33 25.39 -1.36
C GLY A 403 -14.44 24.68 -2.11
N SER A 404 -14.74 25.13 -3.34
CA SER A 404 -15.74 24.49 -4.20
C SER A 404 -15.40 23.02 -4.52
N PHE A 405 -16.42 22.17 -4.46
CA PHE A 405 -16.40 20.74 -4.77
C PHE A 405 -15.33 19.94 -4.00
N PRO A 406 -15.31 20.00 -2.66
CA PRO A 406 -14.26 19.37 -1.85
C PRO A 406 -14.16 17.86 -2.10
N LEU A 407 -15.27 17.15 -2.28
CA LEU A 407 -15.26 15.71 -2.56
C LEU A 407 -14.65 15.41 -3.94
N HIS A 408 -15.11 16.10 -4.98
CA HIS A 408 -14.62 15.88 -6.34
C HIS A 408 -13.15 16.30 -6.49
N LYS A 409 -12.76 17.41 -5.88
CA LYS A 409 -11.38 17.90 -5.87
C LYS A 409 -10.45 16.91 -5.19
N TYR A 410 -10.84 16.40 -4.01
CA TYR A 410 -10.05 15.41 -3.30
C TYR A 410 -9.81 14.15 -4.15
N ILE A 411 -10.85 13.63 -4.80
CA ILE A 411 -10.74 12.46 -5.67
C ILE A 411 -9.82 12.74 -6.85
N SER A 412 -9.95 13.89 -7.52
CA SER A 412 -9.09 14.23 -8.65
C SER A 412 -7.61 14.37 -8.26
N GLU A 413 -7.32 14.92 -7.07
CA GLU A 413 -5.96 15.09 -6.57
C GLU A 413 -5.30 13.76 -6.14
N HIS A 414 -6.10 12.82 -5.63
CA HIS A 414 -5.58 11.61 -4.97
C HIS A 414 -5.79 10.32 -5.77
N PHE A 415 -6.67 10.31 -6.77
CA PHE A 415 -6.90 9.14 -7.61
C PHE A 415 -5.87 9.08 -8.74
N ARG A 416 -5.00 8.07 -8.69
CA ARG A 416 -4.00 7.80 -9.73
C ARG A 416 -4.07 6.34 -10.16
N CYS A 417 -4.01 6.11 -11.46
CA CYS A 417 -4.14 4.79 -12.05
C CYS A 417 -2.73 4.27 -12.22
N SER A 418 -2.51 3.03 -11.81
CA SER A 418 -1.33 2.27 -12.22
C SER A 418 -1.48 1.98 -13.71
N VAL A 419 -0.86 2.78 -14.57
CA VAL A 419 -0.54 2.35 -15.93
C VAL A 419 0.58 1.31 -15.81
N ARG A 420 0.23 0.11 -15.36
CA ARG A 420 1.06 -1.07 -15.64
C ARG A 420 0.60 -1.57 -16.99
N ARG A 421 1.49 -1.49 -17.98
CA ARG A 421 1.30 -2.15 -19.28
C ARG A 421 0.96 -3.60 -18.96
N VAL A 422 -0.18 -4.05 -19.49
CA VAL A 422 -0.58 -5.45 -19.47
C VAL A 422 0.27 -6.14 -20.53
N ASP A 423 1.51 -6.40 -20.17
CA ASP A 423 2.28 -7.56 -20.62
C ASP A 423 3.04 -8.04 -19.37
N GLU A 424 2.69 -9.24 -18.89
CA GLU A 424 3.55 -10.12 -18.09
C GLU A 424 3.91 -9.81 -16.61
N ASP A 425 3.14 -9.03 -15.85
CA ASP A 425 3.34 -8.92 -14.39
C ASP A 425 2.73 -10.14 -13.63
N ARG A 426 3.34 -11.33 -13.81
CA ARG A 426 3.12 -12.47 -12.90
C ARG A 426 3.80 -12.15 -11.56
N GLY A 427 3.08 -12.35 -10.46
CA GLY A 427 3.56 -12.14 -9.08
C GLY A 427 3.75 -10.68 -8.67
N ASN A 428 3.53 -10.39 -7.39
CA ASN A 428 3.95 -9.12 -6.82
C ASN A 428 5.48 -9.07 -6.70
N GLU A 429 6.18 -8.70 -7.78
CA GLU A 429 7.64 -8.47 -7.78
C GLU A 429 8.11 -7.40 -6.77
N ALA A 430 7.20 -6.75 -6.03
CA ALA A 430 7.63 -5.86 -4.95
C ALA A 430 8.36 -6.60 -3.84
N CYS A 431 7.93 -7.83 -3.54
CA CYS A 431 8.39 -8.60 -2.39
C CYS A 431 8.36 -10.09 -2.71
N THR A 432 9.51 -10.76 -2.69
CA THR A 432 9.55 -12.22 -2.76
C THR A 432 8.92 -12.81 -1.49
N ARG A 433 7.70 -13.33 -1.67
CA ARG A 433 6.90 -14.10 -0.71
C ARG A 433 6.48 -15.42 -1.30
N LEU A 434 6.96 -16.51 -0.73
CA LEU A 434 6.58 -17.87 -1.12
C LEU A 434 5.50 -18.37 -0.17
N CYS A 435 4.37 -18.79 -0.71
CA CYS A 435 3.26 -19.34 0.06
C CYS A 435 3.17 -20.84 -0.24
N SER A 436 3.72 -21.66 0.66
CA SER A 436 3.73 -23.11 0.50
C SER A 436 2.42 -23.73 0.97
N PHE A 437 1.80 -24.48 0.09
CA PHE A 437 0.49 -25.10 0.30
C PHE A 437 0.55 -26.60 0.02
N ASN A 438 0.10 -27.38 1.00
CA ASN A 438 -0.09 -28.82 0.84
C ASN A 438 -1.59 -29.16 0.69
N PRO A 439 -2.06 -29.47 -0.53
CA PRO A 439 -3.46 -29.74 -0.77
C PRO A 439 -3.91 -31.09 -0.17
N ASP A 440 -3.00 -32.05 0.03
CA ASP A 440 -3.32 -33.34 0.65
C ASP A 440 -3.54 -33.23 2.16
N ARG A 441 -3.03 -32.17 2.81
CA ARG A 441 -3.22 -31.90 4.24
C ARG A 441 -4.38 -30.95 4.54
N ALA A 442 -4.94 -30.29 3.52
CA ALA A 442 -6.05 -29.36 3.72
C ALA A 442 -7.33 -30.11 4.12
N THR A 443 -7.90 -29.80 5.28
CA THR A 443 -9.13 -30.45 5.78
C THR A 443 -10.42 -29.98 5.11
N ASN A 444 -10.36 -28.86 4.39
CA ASN A 444 -11.51 -28.21 3.73
C ASN A 444 -11.18 -27.96 2.25
N SER A 445 -12.20 -27.78 1.39
CA SER A 445 -11.98 -27.38 0.00
C SER A 445 -11.45 -25.94 -0.06
N PHE A 446 -10.13 -25.79 -0.20
CA PHE A 446 -9.48 -24.52 -0.43
C PHE A 446 -9.75 -23.99 -1.85
N SER A 447 -9.97 -22.69 -1.98
CA SER A 447 -10.10 -22.01 -3.27
C SER A 447 -9.13 -20.84 -3.32
N PHE A 448 -8.29 -20.77 -4.36
CA PHE A 448 -7.39 -19.63 -4.57
C PHE A 448 -8.12 -18.28 -4.67
N SER A 449 -9.43 -18.28 -4.96
CA SER A 449 -10.22 -17.05 -4.98
C SER A 449 -10.44 -16.43 -3.59
N SER A 450 -10.20 -17.17 -2.49
CA SER A 450 -10.24 -16.60 -1.12
C SER A 450 -8.94 -15.92 -0.72
N LEU A 451 -7.87 -16.08 -1.51
CA LEU A 451 -6.56 -15.50 -1.28
C LEU A 451 -6.44 -14.16 -2.02
N ASP A 452 -5.95 -13.11 -1.36
CA ASP A 452 -5.54 -11.92 -2.08
C ASP A 452 -4.28 -12.25 -2.89
N PRO A 453 -4.29 -12.11 -4.22
CA PRO A 453 -3.16 -12.46 -5.07
C PRO A 453 -1.88 -11.68 -4.72
N ASN A 454 -1.99 -10.51 -4.08
CA ASN A 454 -0.84 -9.70 -3.72
C ASN A 454 -0.15 -10.16 -2.42
N TRP A 455 -0.72 -11.12 -1.67
CA TRP A 455 -0.09 -11.64 -0.46
C TRP A 455 1.07 -12.59 -0.75
N CYS A 456 1.08 -13.19 -1.94
CA CYS A 456 2.10 -14.13 -2.38
C CYS A 456 2.70 -13.63 -3.69
N SER A 457 4.02 -13.72 -3.82
CA SER A 457 4.67 -13.59 -5.14
C SER A 457 4.74 -14.94 -5.84
N HIS A 458 4.86 -16.02 -5.07
CA HIS A 458 4.93 -17.40 -5.53
C HIS A 458 3.98 -18.26 -4.69
N ILE A 459 3.28 -19.18 -5.34
CA ILE A 459 2.56 -20.28 -4.71
C ILE A 459 3.40 -21.54 -4.92
N VAL A 460 3.78 -22.20 -3.82
CA VAL A 460 4.55 -23.44 -3.87
C VAL A 460 3.61 -24.59 -3.56
N LEU A 461 3.30 -25.42 -4.56
CA LEU A 461 2.50 -26.63 -4.35
C LEU A 461 3.40 -27.81 -3.98
N SER A 462 3.07 -28.47 -2.88
CA SER A 462 3.82 -29.60 -2.30
C SER A 462 2.86 -30.69 -1.83
N PRO A 463 3.19 -31.99 -1.84
CA PRO A 463 4.44 -32.59 -2.29
C PRO A 463 4.32 -33.24 -3.67
N VAL A 464 5.36 -33.12 -4.50
CA VAL A 464 5.59 -34.05 -5.62
C VAL A 464 6.51 -35.16 -5.14
N SER A 465 6.09 -36.42 -5.21
CA SER A 465 6.84 -37.55 -4.65
C SER A 465 7.81 -38.15 -5.64
N VAL A 466 9.07 -38.34 -5.23
CA VAL A 466 10.11 -39.03 -6.00
C VAL A 466 10.00 -40.55 -5.76
N GLN A 467 9.99 -41.33 -6.83
CA GLN A 467 10.00 -42.79 -6.78
C GLN A 467 11.41 -43.36 -6.98
N THR A 468 11.67 -44.56 -6.46
CA THR A 468 12.99 -45.23 -6.53
C THR A 468 13.44 -45.61 -7.94
N ASN A 469 12.52 -45.58 -8.92
CA ASN A 469 12.77 -45.84 -10.33
C ASN A 469 13.06 -44.55 -11.14
N GLY A 470 13.11 -43.38 -10.50
CA GLY A 470 13.32 -42.09 -11.15
C GLY A 470 12.05 -41.45 -11.74
N GLU A 471 10.86 -41.96 -11.42
CA GLU A 471 9.58 -41.32 -11.80
C GLU A 471 9.04 -40.41 -10.69
N LEU A 472 8.14 -39.50 -11.06
CA LEU A 472 7.42 -38.63 -10.13
C LEU A 472 5.98 -39.11 -9.96
N PHE A 473 5.49 -39.06 -8.72
CA PHE A 473 4.11 -39.36 -8.37
C PHE A 473 3.43 -38.12 -7.77
N ILE A 474 2.20 -37.87 -8.21
CA ILE A 474 1.32 -36.81 -7.69
C ILE A 474 -0.06 -37.39 -7.39
N THR A 475 -0.73 -36.85 -6.38
CA THR A 475 -2.10 -37.25 -6.05
C THR A 475 -3.11 -36.60 -6.99
N SER A 476 -4.33 -37.13 -7.03
CA SER A 476 -5.44 -36.49 -7.73
C SER A 476 -5.81 -35.13 -7.13
N VAL A 477 -5.64 -34.98 -5.81
CA VAL A 477 -5.88 -33.73 -5.07
C VAL A 477 -4.85 -32.67 -5.44
N PHE A 478 -3.56 -33.03 -5.53
CA PHE A 478 -2.50 -32.17 -6.02
C PHE A 478 -2.78 -31.71 -7.46
N ARG A 479 -3.11 -32.64 -8.36
CA ARG A 479 -3.43 -32.32 -9.77
C ARG A 479 -4.61 -31.35 -9.85
N LYS A 480 -5.65 -31.55 -9.02
CA LYS A 480 -6.77 -30.62 -8.93
C LYS A 480 -6.33 -29.23 -8.46
N ALA A 481 -5.48 -29.14 -7.43
CA ALA A 481 -4.99 -27.85 -6.93
C ALA A 481 -4.22 -27.06 -8.01
N VAL A 482 -3.42 -27.73 -8.85
CA VAL A 482 -2.76 -27.10 -9.99
C VAL A 482 -3.79 -26.57 -11.01
N ILE A 483 -4.82 -27.36 -11.34
CA ILE A 483 -5.89 -26.94 -12.25
C ILE A 483 -6.64 -25.74 -11.69
N ASP A 484 -7.01 -25.78 -10.41
CA ASP A 484 -7.73 -24.71 -9.72
C ASP A 484 -6.85 -23.43 -9.64
N PHE A 485 -5.54 -23.57 -9.41
CA PHE A 485 -4.60 -22.47 -9.51
C PHE A 485 -4.56 -21.92 -10.93
N ASN A 486 -4.44 -22.76 -11.95
CA ASN A 486 -4.39 -22.33 -13.35
C ASN A 486 -5.68 -21.62 -13.79
N ALA A 487 -6.84 -22.05 -13.28
CA ALA A 487 -8.13 -21.40 -13.50
C ALA A 487 -8.34 -20.12 -12.69
N TRP A 488 -7.47 -19.80 -11.71
CA TRP A 488 -7.59 -18.59 -10.90
C TRP A 488 -7.37 -17.33 -11.75
N ASN A 489 -8.45 -16.58 -11.95
CA ASN A 489 -8.47 -15.34 -12.73
C ASN A 489 -8.02 -14.15 -11.86
N SER A 490 -6.71 -13.85 -11.90
CA SER A 490 -6.09 -12.73 -11.19
C SER A 490 -5.13 -11.94 -12.08
N ASN A 491 -5.21 -10.60 -12.04
CA ASN A 491 -4.30 -9.72 -12.78
C ASN A 491 -2.87 -9.67 -12.22
N ALA A 492 -2.66 -10.16 -10.99
CA ALA A 492 -1.36 -10.23 -10.34
C ALA A 492 -1.13 -11.66 -9.84
N LYS A 493 -1.39 -12.65 -10.72
CA LYS A 493 -1.33 -14.06 -10.36
C LYS A 493 0.10 -14.43 -9.93
N PRO A 494 0.30 -15.02 -8.75
CA PRO A 494 1.62 -15.46 -8.29
C PRO A 494 2.27 -16.43 -9.28
N TYR A 495 3.60 -16.55 -9.25
CA TYR A 495 4.30 -17.63 -9.94
C TYR A 495 3.98 -18.98 -9.29
N LEU A 496 3.88 -20.04 -10.09
CA LEU A 496 3.67 -21.41 -9.62
C LEU A 496 4.99 -22.17 -9.52
N LEU A 497 5.31 -22.65 -8.32
CA LEU A 497 6.42 -23.55 -8.09
C LEU A 497 5.92 -24.93 -7.68
N LEU A 498 6.55 -25.98 -8.19
CA LEU A 498 6.29 -27.36 -7.77
C LEU A 498 7.42 -27.82 -6.84
N SER A 499 7.09 -28.19 -5.60
CA SER A 499 8.08 -28.68 -4.61
C SER A 499 8.20 -30.20 -4.67
N ILE A 500 9.42 -30.67 -4.92
CA ILE A 500 9.74 -32.08 -5.20
C ILE A 500 10.52 -32.71 -4.05
N GLY A 501 9.95 -33.82 -3.56
CA GLY A 501 10.51 -34.72 -2.55
C GLY A 501 10.58 -34.28 -1.08
N PRO A 502 9.82 -33.28 -0.56
CA PRO A 502 9.87 -32.93 0.87
C PRO A 502 9.51 -34.08 1.82
N ASP A 503 8.73 -35.06 1.33
CA ASP A 503 8.33 -36.24 2.12
C ASP A 503 9.24 -37.46 1.91
N GLN A 504 10.28 -37.37 1.07
CA GLN A 504 11.10 -38.52 0.68
C GLN A 504 12.38 -38.64 1.51
N GLN A 505 12.65 -39.87 1.97
CA GLN A 505 13.90 -40.18 2.67
C GLN A 505 15.10 -40.17 1.72
N SER A 506 16.28 -39.89 2.27
CA SER A 506 17.54 -39.83 1.51
C SER A 506 17.91 -41.14 0.78
N SER A 507 17.41 -42.30 1.21
CA SER A 507 17.58 -43.57 0.48
C SER A 507 16.83 -43.59 -0.85
N VAL A 508 15.63 -43.00 -0.91
CA VAL A 508 14.80 -42.92 -2.12
C VAL A 508 15.47 -41.99 -3.14
N TRP A 509 15.93 -40.83 -2.68
CA TRP A 509 16.70 -39.89 -3.51
C TRP A 509 17.95 -40.55 -4.11
N ARG A 510 18.79 -41.21 -3.30
CA ARG A 510 19.98 -41.93 -3.82
C ARG A 510 19.62 -42.99 -4.86
N MET A 511 18.55 -43.75 -4.64
CA MET A 511 18.11 -44.76 -5.62
C MET A 511 17.60 -44.13 -6.91
N ALA A 512 16.96 -42.97 -6.84
CA ALA A 512 16.47 -42.22 -8.01
C ALA A 512 17.60 -41.51 -8.78
N LEU A 513 18.70 -41.19 -8.10
CA LEU A 513 19.87 -40.47 -8.65
C LEU A 513 21.01 -41.37 -9.15
N SER A 514 20.83 -42.70 -9.16
CA SER A 514 21.84 -43.59 -9.74
C SER A 514 21.98 -43.39 -11.26
N ASP A 515 23.13 -43.75 -11.84
CA ASP A 515 23.55 -43.30 -13.18
C ASP A 515 22.60 -43.67 -14.34
N GLN A 516 21.72 -44.67 -14.18
CA GLN A 516 20.69 -44.99 -15.19
C GLN A 516 19.35 -44.27 -14.98
N LYS A 517 19.10 -43.68 -13.79
CA LYS A 517 17.81 -43.14 -13.37
C LYS A 517 17.81 -41.62 -13.22
N ARG A 518 18.96 -40.99 -12.98
CA ARG A 518 19.08 -39.53 -12.81
C ARG A 518 18.52 -38.75 -14.00
N GLY A 519 18.89 -39.13 -15.22
CA GLY A 519 18.35 -38.52 -16.44
C GLY A 519 16.84 -38.72 -16.59
N LYS A 520 16.30 -39.87 -16.16
CA LYS A 520 14.85 -40.14 -16.16
C LYS A 520 14.11 -39.26 -15.14
N LEU A 521 14.71 -39.03 -13.97
CA LEU A 521 14.16 -38.13 -12.96
C LEU A 521 14.10 -36.69 -13.47
N ILE A 522 15.20 -36.18 -14.03
CA ILE A 522 15.25 -34.84 -14.62
C ILE A 522 14.20 -34.70 -15.72
N ALA A 523 14.13 -35.65 -16.66
CA ALA A 523 13.11 -35.64 -17.71
C ALA A 523 11.68 -35.66 -17.16
N SER A 524 11.44 -36.39 -16.06
CA SER A 524 10.14 -36.43 -15.39
C SER A 524 9.79 -35.09 -14.72
N MET A 525 10.77 -34.40 -14.13
CA MET A 525 10.61 -33.07 -13.55
C MET A 525 10.23 -32.05 -14.63
N LEU A 526 10.99 -32.01 -15.74
CA LEU A 526 10.74 -31.09 -16.86
C LEU A 526 9.35 -31.31 -17.47
N LYS A 527 9.00 -32.57 -17.72
CA LYS A 527 7.68 -32.94 -18.22
C LYS A 527 6.56 -32.42 -17.31
N LEU A 528 6.72 -32.54 -15.99
CA LEU A 528 5.70 -32.11 -15.03
C LEU A 528 5.56 -30.58 -14.99
N VAL A 529 6.67 -29.86 -15.05
CA VAL A 529 6.70 -28.39 -15.11
C VAL A 529 5.97 -27.90 -16.37
N ASP A 530 6.24 -28.50 -17.51
CA ASP A 530 5.62 -28.13 -18.78
C ASP A 530 4.14 -28.53 -18.83
N GLU A 531 3.79 -29.74 -18.40
CA GLU A 531 2.40 -30.23 -18.33
C GLU A 531 1.50 -29.31 -17.51
N PHE A 532 2.04 -28.74 -16.43
CA PHE A 532 1.30 -27.87 -15.53
C PHE A 532 1.48 -26.39 -15.78
N GLY A 533 2.33 -26.01 -16.74
CA GLY A 533 2.65 -24.61 -17.00
C GLY A 533 3.27 -23.92 -15.78
N ALA A 534 3.99 -24.66 -14.92
CA ALA A 534 4.62 -24.12 -13.74
C ALA A 534 5.78 -23.18 -14.10
N ASP A 535 6.01 -22.15 -13.29
CA ASP A 535 7.05 -21.14 -13.51
C ASP A 535 8.41 -21.59 -12.96
N GLY A 536 8.44 -22.66 -12.17
CA GLY A 536 9.68 -23.21 -11.64
C GLY A 536 9.49 -24.43 -10.74
N VAL A 537 10.59 -24.85 -10.12
CA VAL A 537 10.65 -26.01 -9.23
C VAL A 537 11.43 -25.69 -7.97
N ASP A 538 11.02 -26.31 -6.87
CA ASP A 538 11.74 -26.35 -5.60
C ASP A 538 12.19 -27.78 -5.33
N ILE A 539 13.50 -28.00 -5.20
CA ILE A 539 14.05 -29.29 -4.80
C ILE A 539 14.17 -29.31 -3.27
N SER A 540 13.30 -30.08 -2.61
CA SER A 540 13.24 -30.15 -1.15
C SER A 540 13.73 -31.49 -0.62
N TRP A 541 15.05 -31.70 -0.62
CA TRP A 541 15.68 -32.88 -0.01
C TRP A 541 16.04 -32.60 1.46
N THR A 542 15.03 -32.59 2.32
CA THR A 542 15.16 -32.11 3.71
C THR A 542 15.15 -33.22 4.77
N GLN A 543 14.79 -34.46 4.42
CA GLN A 543 14.73 -35.59 5.35
C GLN A 543 16.02 -36.42 5.37
N ALA A 544 16.74 -36.36 6.51
CA ALA A 544 17.85 -37.23 6.87
C ALA A 544 19.07 -37.21 5.92
N LEU A 545 19.38 -36.05 5.33
CA LEU A 545 20.51 -35.85 4.42
C LEU A 545 21.85 -36.18 5.10
N ARG A 546 22.60 -37.11 4.52
CA ARG A 546 23.93 -37.55 5.00
C ARG A 546 25.05 -36.80 4.29
N VAL A 547 26.25 -36.85 4.85
CA VAL A 547 27.43 -36.17 4.26
C VAL A 547 27.67 -36.59 2.80
N GLN A 548 27.46 -37.87 2.48
CA GLN A 548 27.61 -38.44 1.13
C GLN A 548 26.56 -37.93 0.12
N ASP A 549 25.46 -37.37 0.59
CA ASP A 549 24.35 -36.90 -0.26
C ASP A 549 24.60 -35.45 -0.76
N SER A 550 25.54 -34.73 -0.16
CA SER A 550 25.83 -33.33 -0.48
C SER A 550 26.17 -33.14 -1.96
N GLU A 551 27.11 -33.93 -2.46
CA GLU A 551 27.55 -33.87 -3.87
C GLU A 551 26.44 -34.29 -4.84
N LEU A 552 25.65 -35.29 -4.46
CA LEU A 552 24.51 -35.76 -5.26
C LEU A 552 23.46 -34.67 -5.46
N LEU A 553 23.14 -33.91 -4.41
CA LEU A 553 22.20 -32.79 -4.50
C LEU A 553 22.74 -31.69 -5.41
N SER A 554 23.99 -31.28 -5.24
CA SER A 554 24.59 -30.23 -6.06
C SER A 554 24.69 -30.63 -7.54
N ASN A 555 25.03 -31.89 -7.82
CA ASN A 555 25.11 -32.40 -9.18
C ASN A 555 23.72 -32.50 -9.82
N LEU A 556 22.71 -32.97 -9.08
CA LEU A 556 21.32 -32.94 -9.54
C LEU A 556 20.88 -31.51 -9.92
N LEU A 557 21.13 -30.53 -9.05
CA LEU A 557 20.74 -29.15 -9.33
C LEU A 557 21.48 -28.56 -10.53
N SER A 558 22.78 -28.87 -10.67
CA SER A 558 23.59 -28.39 -11.80
C SER A 558 23.08 -28.97 -13.12
N GLU A 559 22.79 -30.27 -13.16
CA GLU A 559 22.20 -30.93 -14.32
C GLU A 559 20.78 -30.44 -14.61
N LEU A 560 19.97 -30.21 -13.58
CA LEU A 560 18.62 -29.67 -13.74
C LEU A 560 18.66 -28.24 -14.30
N ARG A 561 19.52 -27.36 -13.77
CA ARG A 561 19.72 -26.01 -14.28
C ARG A 561 20.14 -26.01 -15.75
N ALA A 562 21.01 -26.94 -16.15
CA ALA A 562 21.44 -27.05 -17.55
C ALA A 562 20.33 -27.49 -18.52
N ASN A 563 19.25 -28.12 -18.02
CA ASN A 563 18.14 -28.61 -18.85
C ASN A 563 16.83 -27.81 -18.70
N VAL A 564 16.72 -26.96 -17.69
CA VAL A 564 15.59 -26.06 -17.46
C VAL A 564 15.84 -24.77 -18.26
N THR A 565 14.83 -24.23 -18.94
CA THR A 565 14.99 -22.97 -19.70
C THR A 565 15.28 -21.79 -18.76
N ASP A 566 16.05 -20.80 -19.22
CA ASP A 566 16.40 -19.60 -18.42
C ASP A 566 15.18 -18.81 -17.91
N THR A 567 14.01 -19.03 -18.50
CA THR A 567 12.73 -18.44 -18.10
C THR A 567 12.08 -19.09 -16.87
N LYS A 568 12.61 -20.22 -16.39
CA LYS A 568 12.05 -20.99 -15.26
C LYS A 568 12.94 -20.88 -14.04
N GLN A 569 12.33 -20.74 -12.88
CA GLN A 569 13.05 -20.58 -11.62
C GLN A 569 13.38 -21.94 -10.97
N LEU A 570 14.52 -22.02 -10.32
CA LEU A 570 14.99 -23.18 -9.56
C LEU A 570 15.32 -22.75 -8.13
N PHE A 571 14.59 -23.34 -7.19
CA PHE A 571 14.77 -23.16 -5.77
C PHE A 571 15.31 -24.45 -5.16
N VAL A 572 15.99 -24.32 -4.02
CA VAL A 572 16.37 -25.47 -3.18
C VAL A 572 16.01 -25.21 -1.74
N SER A 573 15.24 -26.12 -1.14
CA SER A 573 14.87 -26.06 0.27
C SER A 573 15.86 -26.85 1.14
N VAL A 574 16.33 -26.21 2.21
CA VAL A 574 17.36 -26.75 3.11
C VAL A 574 16.90 -26.70 4.56
N SER A 575 17.31 -27.69 5.35
CA SER A 575 16.88 -27.83 6.76
C SER A 575 18.01 -27.53 7.74
N TYR A 576 17.66 -27.32 9.01
CA TYR A 576 18.62 -26.90 10.03
C TYR A 576 19.66 -27.98 10.36
N GLN A 577 19.29 -29.27 10.42
CA GLN A 577 20.22 -30.32 10.84
C GLN A 577 21.43 -30.46 9.91
N PRO A 578 21.25 -30.56 8.57
CA PRO A 578 22.39 -30.64 7.66
C PRO A 578 23.14 -29.30 7.56
N THR A 579 22.46 -28.17 7.78
CA THR A 579 23.10 -26.85 7.84
C THR A 579 24.11 -26.78 8.99
N PHE A 580 23.68 -27.03 10.23
CA PHE A 580 24.59 -26.96 11.40
C PHE A 580 25.63 -28.08 11.41
N ALA A 581 25.37 -29.20 10.73
CA ALA A 581 26.34 -30.27 10.54
C ALA A 581 27.27 -30.06 9.33
N ASN A 582 27.22 -28.89 8.67
CA ASN A 582 28.05 -28.53 7.52
C ASN A 582 28.00 -29.55 6.36
N ARG A 583 26.81 -30.04 6.02
CA ARG A 583 26.59 -31.11 5.02
C ARG A 583 26.10 -30.61 3.66
N TYR A 584 26.11 -29.31 3.41
CA TYR A 584 25.73 -28.72 2.13
C TYR A 584 26.95 -28.12 1.44
N GLU A 585 27.00 -28.17 0.11
CA GLU A 585 27.93 -27.35 -0.68
C GLU A 585 27.36 -25.93 -0.83
N PHE A 586 27.34 -25.17 0.27
CA PHE A 586 26.65 -23.87 0.40
C PHE A 586 26.82 -22.95 -0.82
N LYS A 587 28.07 -22.72 -1.24
CA LYS A 587 28.40 -21.86 -2.38
C LYS A 587 27.85 -22.40 -3.70
N LYS A 588 28.09 -23.68 -4.01
CA LYS A 588 27.63 -24.34 -5.24
C LYS A 588 26.10 -24.34 -5.34
N LEU A 589 25.40 -24.58 -4.23
CA LEU A 589 23.94 -24.49 -4.18
C LEU A 589 23.45 -23.07 -4.49
N SER A 590 24.09 -22.05 -3.92
CA SER A 590 23.73 -20.64 -4.15
C SER A 590 24.03 -20.15 -5.57
N GLU A 591 25.06 -20.71 -6.22
CA GLU A 591 25.43 -20.37 -7.61
C GLU A 591 24.42 -20.96 -8.61
N VAL A 592 23.98 -22.20 -8.39
CA VAL A 592 23.10 -22.92 -9.31
C VAL A 592 21.61 -22.57 -9.12
N ALA A 593 21.16 -22.42 -7.88
CA ALA A 593 19.77 -22.05 -7.58
C ALA A 593 19.55 -20.53 -7.67
N ASP A 594 18.35 -20.12 -8.06
CA ASP A 594 17.93 -18.72 -8.00
C ASP A 594 17.88 -18.26 -6.54
N TYR A 595 17.24 -19.08 -5.69
CA TYR A 595 17.18 -18.87 -4.25
C TYR A 595 17.33 -20.19 -3.46
N VAL A 596 17.90 -20.07 -2.27
CA VAL A 596 17.94 -21.12 -1.25
C VAL A 596 16.89 -20.82 -0.18
N ILE A 597 15.95 -21.73 0.04
CA ILE A 597 14.90 -21.60 1.05
C ILE A 597 15.38 -22.24 2.36
N LEU A 598 15.72 -21.41 3.34
CA LEU A 598 16.10 -21.83 4.68
C LEU A 598 14.84 -22.16 5.49
N GLN A 599 14.64 -23.42 5.87
CA GLN A 599 13.54 -23.83 6.75
C GLN A 599 13.79 -23.35 8.19
N GLY A 600 13.40 -22.09 8.47
CA GLY A 600 13.55 -21.40 9.76
C GLY A 600 12.59 -21.87 10.85
N TYR A 601 12.31 -23.17 10.89
CA TYR A 601 11.40 -23.84 11.81
C TYR A 601 11.82 -25.32 11.99
N ARG A 602 11.11 -26.06 12.86
CA ARG A 602 11.45 -27.45 13.29
C ARG A 602 12.80 -27.59 13.99
N PHE A 603 13.33 -26.52 14.59
CA PHE A 603 14.53 -26.55 15.45
C PHE A 603 14.37 -27.44 16.70
N HIS A 604 13.11 -27.72 17.06
CA HIS A 604 12.69 -28.64 18.12
C HIS A 604 11.61 -29.60 17.60
N SER A 605 11.44 -30.74 18.25
CA SER A 605 10.48 -31.79 17.85
C SER A 605 9.71 -32.31 19.07
N HIS A 606 8.49 -32.76 18.85
CA HIS A 606 7.62 -33.33 19.88
C HIS A 606 8.17 -34.65 20.46
N GLU A 607 9.11 -35.29 19.76
CA GLU A 607 9.77 -36.52 20.21
C GLU A 607 10.82 -36.27 21.31
N LYS A 608 11.23 -35.01 21.53
CA LYS A 608 12.21 -34.67 22.57
C LYS A 608 11.59 -34.84 23.95
N LEU A 609 12.42 -35.30 24.90
CA LEU A 609 12.02 -35.53 26.29
C LEU A 609 12.00 -34.26 27.15
N PHE A 610 11.98 -33.09 26.51
CA PHE A 610 11.90 -31.78 27.15
C PHE A 610 11.15 -30.81 26.25
N THR A 611 10.48 -29.82 26.84
CA THR A 611 9.75 -28.76 26.13
C THR A 611 10.71 -27.83 25.39
N GLY A 612 10.30 -27.32 24.24
CA GLY A 612 11.13 -26.42 23.46
C GLY A 612 10.39 -25.76 22.31
N HIS A 613 10.95 -24.66 21.81
CA HIS A 613 10.35 -23.89 20.72
C HIS A 613 10.84 -24.35 19.35
N HIS A 614 9.94 -24.50 18.39
CA HIS A 614 10.29 -25.02 17.06
C HIS A 614 10.81 -23.98 16.06
N SER A 615 10.62 -22.68 16.33
CA SER A 615 10.94 -21.58 15.39
C SER A 615 11.57 -20.34 16.06
N PRO A 616 12.45 -20.45 17.08
CA PRO A 616 13.04 -19.26 17.72
C PRO A 616 13.81 -18.37 16.72
N LEU A 617 13.71 -17.05 16.88
CA LEU A 617 14.40 -16.08 16.01
C LEU A 617 15.85 -15.87 16.42
N PHE A 618 16.10 -15.49 17.69
CA PHE A 618 17.41 -15.03 18.18
C PHE A 618 18.18 -16.11 18.93
N ILE A 619 19.51 -16.13 18.76
CA ILE A 619 20.42 -17.00 19.51
C ILE A 619 20.32 -16.67 21.02
N SER A 620 20.04 -17.66 21.85
CA SER A 620 19.82 -17.42 23.28
C SER A 620 20.12 -18.62 24.16
N LYS A 621 20.66 -18.36 25.36
CA LYS A 621 20.92 -19.38 26.40
C LYS A 621 19.65 -19.96 27.01
N VAL A 622 18.48 -19.38 26.73
CA VAL A 622 17.17 -19.92 27.13
C VAL A 622 16.87 -21.24 26.39
N LEU A 623 17.48 -21.46 25.22
CA LEU A 623 17.32 -22.69 24.45
C LEU A 623 18.33 -23.74 24.89
N THR A 624 17.94 -25.02 24.84
CA THR A 624 18.84 -26.15 25.10
C THR A 624 20.06 -26.16 24.17
N VAL A 625 19.87 -25.74 22.92
CA VAL A 625 20.95 -25.50 21.96
C VAL A 625 20.83 -24.05 21.49
N PRO A 626 21.66 -23.11 22.00
CA PRO A 626 21.48 -21.68 21.77
C PRO A 626 21.45 -21.25 20.30
N SER A 627 22.18 -21.95 19.44
CA SER A 627 22.31 -21.62 18.01
C SER A 627 21.18 -22.16 17.13
N HIS A 628 20.30 -23.03 17.64
CA HIS A 628 19.21 -23.62 16.85
C HIS A 628 18.05 -22.63 16.66
N THR A 629 18.32 -21.59 15.86
CA THR A 629 17.44 -20.44 15.64
C THR A 629 17.53 -19.96 14.19
N ILE A 630 16.60 -19.11 13.77
CA ILE A 630 16.63 -18.48 12.45
C ILE A 630 17.93 -17.67 12.27
N GLU A 631 18.30 -16.87 13.27
CA GLU A 631 19.55 -16.11 13.27
C GLU A 631 20.78 -17.03 13.20
N GLY A 632 20.82 -18.12 13.97
CA GLY A 632 21.94 -19.06 13.95
C GLY A 632 22.07 -19.76 12.60
N MET A 633 20.96 -20.20 12.01
CA MET A 633 20.94 -20.87 10.71
C MET A 633 21.41 -19.92 9.59
N THR A 634 20.87 -18.70 9.54
CA THR A 634 21.27 -17.69 8.53
C THR A 634 22.74 -17.30 8.66
N LYS A 635 23.27 -17.17 9.89
CA LYS A 635 24.70 -16.91 10.13
C LYS A 635 25.60 -17.96 9.50
N VAL A 636 25.25 -19.25 9.59
CA VAL A 636 26.03 -20.34 8.97
C VAL A 636 26.11 -20.18 7.44
N TRP A 637 24.99 -19.84 6.79
CA TRP A 637 24.97 -19.66 5.33
C TRP A 637 25.79 -18.43 4.89
N ILE A 638 25.64 -17.31 5.61
CA ILE A 638 26.40 -16.08 5.32
C ILE A 638 27.90 -16.30 5.57
N SER A 639 28.29 -16.96 6.65
CA SER A 639 29.71 -17.27 6.93
C SER A 639 30.34 -18.19 5.88
N ASN A 640 29.52 -18.96 5.15
CA ASN A 640 29.93 -19.77 4.01
C ASN A 640 29.83 -19.02 2.67
N GLN A 641 29.92 -17.69 2.69
CA GLN A 641 29.97 -16.80 1.51
C GLN A 641 28.70 -16.80 0.65
N VAL A 642 27.54 -17.15 1.22
CA VAL A 642 26.26 -17.02 0.52
C VAL A 642 25.69 -15.63 0.78
N GLU A 643 25.42 -14.88 -0.30
CA GLU A 643 24.85 -13.54 -0.21
C GLU A 643 23.44 -13.57 0.42
N PRO A 644 23.10 -12.65 1.36
CA PRO A 644 21.75 -12.59 1.96
C PRO A 644 20.62 -12.56 0.93
N LYS A 645 20.80 -11.81 -0.16
CA LYS A 645 19.80 -11.68 -1.24
C LYS A 645 19.46 -13.00 -1.95
N LYS A 646 20.30 -14.04 -1.84
CA LYS A 646 20.07 -15.39 -2.36
C LYS A 646 19.27 -16.28 -1.41
N LEU A 647 19.08 -15.85 -0.16
CA LEU A 647 18.44 -16.65 0.88
C LEU A 647 17.00 -16.20 1.10
N ILE A 648 16.07 -17.14 1.10
CA ILE A 648 14.68 -16.95 1.52
C ILE A 648 14.51 -17.62 2.87
N VAL A 649 14.02 -16.89 3.87
CA VAL A 649 13.78 -17.44 5.20
C VAL A 649 12.34 -17.90 5.31
N ALA A 650 12.13 -19.20 5.51
CA ALA A 650 10.81 -19.77 5.69
C ALA A 650 10.37 -19.74 7.17
N LEU A 651 9.19 -19.19 7.40
CA LEU A 651 8.44 -19.17 8.65
C LEU A 651 7.35 -20.24 8.59
N SER A 652 6.79 -20.67 9.72
CA SER A 652 5.79 -21.74 9.77
C SER A 652 4.49 -21.30 10.42
N ALA A 653 3.36 -21.69 9.85
CA ALA A 653 2.06 -21.60 10.51
C ALA A 653 1.78 -22.79 11.46
N GLU A 654 2.68 -23.79 11.51
CA GLU A 654 2.58 -24.91 12.45
C GLU A 654 2.71 -24.43 13.90
N ALA A 655 2.07 -25.17 14.81
CA ALA A 655 2.35 -25.12 16.24
C ALA A 655 2.78 -26.52 16.71
N LEU A 656 3.74 -26.57 17.62
CA LEU A 656 4.29 -27.81 18.19
C LEU A 656 3.69 -28.05 19.57
N THR A 657 3.07 -29.23 19.78
CA THR A 657 2.57 -29.65 21.09
C THR A 657 3.41 -30.76 21.74
N GLN A 658 3.59 -30.66 23.06
CA GLN A 658 4.24 -31.65 23.92
C GLN A 658 3.47 -31.77 25.24
N ILE A 659 3.58 -32.91 25.91
CA ILE A 659 2.99 -33.10 27.25
C ILE A 659 4.09 -33.02 28.29
N PHE A 660 3.88 -32.22 29.34
CA PHE A 660 4.78 -32.19 30.49
C PHE A 660 4.84 -33.56 31.18
N SER A 661 6.02 -33.93 31.65
CA SER A 661 6.20 -35.15 32.43
C SER A 661 5.31 -35.14 33.67
N PRO A 662 4.56 -36.24 33.98
CA PRO A 662 3.78 -36.33 35.21
C PRO A 662 4.61 -36.18 36.50
N ALA A 663 5.94 -36.34 36.41
CA ALA A 663 6.86 -36.16 37.52
C ALA A 663 7.12 -34.67 37.86
N LEU A 664 6.68 -33.72 37.03
CA LEU A 664 6.84 -32.29 37.27
C LEU A 664 5.87 -31.82 38.36
N ASN A 665 6.36 -31.07 39.35
CA ASN A 665 5.49 -30.50 40.39
C ASN A 665 4.59 -29.40 39.79
N ARG A 666 3.26 -29.51 39.98
CA ARG A 666 2.28 -28.54 39.49
C ARG A 666 2.46 -27.12 40.05
N ALA A 667 3.21 -26.93 41.13
CA ALA A 667 3.48 -25.64 41.76
C ALA A 667 4.66 -24.85 41.13
N MET A 668 5.44 -25.44 40.22
CA MET A 668 6.52 -24.73 39.50
C MET A 668 5.99 -24.04 38.25
N ILE A 669 6.59 -22.88 37.92
CA ILE A 669 6.35 -22.19 36.65
C ILE A 669 6.83 -23.10 35.54
N ARG A 670 5.91 -23.50 34.65
CA ARG A 670 6.20 -24.34 33.51
C ARG A 670 6.81 -23.52 32.37
N SER A 671 7.90 -23.99 31.79
CA SER A 671 8.65 -23.25 30.78
C SER A 671 9.32 -24.15 29.73
N ILE A 672 10.12 -23.54 28.85
CA ILE A 672 11.02 -24.24 27.93
C ILE A 672 12.11 -24.97 28.73
N GLY A 673 12.46 -26.17 28.28
CA GLY A 673 13.49 -27.02 28.89
C GLY A 673 12.97 -27.98 29.96
N ASP A 674 11.70 -27.86 30.35
CA ASP A 674 11.09 -28.75 31.33
C ASP A 674 10.93 -30.18 30.79
N PRO A 675 11.11 -31.22 31.62
CA PRO A 675 10.86 -32.60 31.25
C PRO A 675 9.48 -32.81 30.60
N ALA A 676 9.49 -33.44 29.42
CA ALA A 676 8.30 -33.74 28.62
C ALA A 676 8.29 -35.21 28.20
N ILE A 677 7.10 -35.71 27.87
CA ILE A 677 6.93 -37.03 27.24
C ILE A 677 6.51 -36.86 25.78
N PRO A 678 6.94 -37.76 24.87
CA PRO A 678 6.54 -37.69 23.48
C PRO A 678 5.03 -37.76 23.34
N PHE A 679 4.46 -36.81 22.60
CA PHE A 679 3.03 -36.79 22.31
C PHE A 679 2.66 -37.96 21.39
N LYS A 680 1.96 -38.98 21.92
CA LYS A 680 1.68 -40.25 21.20
C LYS A 680 0.22 -40.47 20.81
N SER A 681 -0.70 -39.57 21.14
CA SER A 681 -2.14 -39.89 21.04
C SER A 681 -2.97 -38.72 20.52
N VAL A 682 -3.84 -39.06 19.55
CA VAL A 682 -4.93 -38.31 18.93
C VAL A 682 -4.60 -37.62 17.60
N MET A 683 -5.39 -37.98 16.59
CA MET A 683 -5.50 -37.31 15.29
C MET A 683 -5.91 -35.84 15.52
N THR A 684 -4.94 -34.93 15.44
CA THR A 684 -5.19 -33.50 15.26
C THR A 684 -5.76 -33.26 13.85
N ARG A 685 -6.47 -32.14 13.62
CA ARG A 685 -6.95 -31.79 12.27
C ARG A 685 -5.82 -31.65 11.24
N SER A 686 -4.57 -31.53 11.68
CA SER A 686 -3.38 -31.50 10.81
C SER A 686 -3.00 -32.88 10.23
N ASN A 687 -3.64 -33.98 10.65
CA ASN A 687 -3.29 -35.36 10.30
C ASN A 687 -1.81 -35.72 10.58
N SER A 688 -1.12 -34.95 11.43
CA SER A 688 0.31 -35.09 11.72
C SER A 688 0.56 -35.08 13.24
N PRO A 689 1.23 -36.12 13.80
CA PRO A 689 1.48 -36.20 15.24
C PRO A 689 2.24 -34.97 15.78
N GLY A 690 1.72 -34.39 16.86
CA GLY A 690 2.37 -33.27 17.55
C GLY A 690 2.26 -31.90 16.84
N ILE A 691 1.53 -31.80 15.72
CA ILE A 691 1.29 -30.53 15.01
C ILE A 691 -0.14 -30.06 15.24
N VAL A 692 -0.29 -28.80 15.66
CA VAL A 692 -1.55 -28.10 15.88
C VAL A 692 -1.70 -26.99 14.82
N THR A 693 -2.91 -26.82 14.27
CA THR A 693 -3.22 -25.75 13.31
C THR A 693 -3.51 -24.42 14.00
N GLN A 694 -3.40 -23.29 13.29
CA GLN A 694 -3.76 -21.97 13.85
C GLN A 694 -5.23 -21.90 14.27
N THR A 695 -6.11 -22.63 13.57
CA THR A 695 -7.53 -22.75 13.94
C THR A 695 -7.72 -23.47 15.28
N GLU A 696 -7.00 -24.57 15.50
CA GLU A 696 -7.05 -25.30 16.77
C GLU A 696 -6.40 -24.51 17.90
N LEU A 697 -5.26 -23.87 17.63
CA LEU A 697 -4.58 -22.98 18.56
C LEU A 697 -5.53 -21.89 19.07
N CYS A 698 -6.24 -21.22 18.17
CA CYS A 698 -7.25 -20.23 18.53
C CYS A 698 -8.35 -20.79 19.45
N ARG A 699 -8.81 -22.03 19.23
CA ARG A 699 -9.81 -22.65 20.11
C ARG A 699 -9.25 -22.96 21.49
N ILE A 700 -7.99 -23.37 21.57
CA ILE A 700 -7.32 -23.62 22.85
C ILE A 700 -7.15 -22.31 23.62
N LEU A 701 -6.79 -21.22 22.94
CA LEU A 701 -6.67 -19.89 23.54
C LEU A 701 -7.99 -19.34 24.11
N GLN A 702 -9.14 -19.87 23.69
CA GLN A 702 -10.45 -19.50 24.25
C GLN A 702 -10.75 -20.22 25.57
N LYS A 703 -9.96 -21.23 25.96
CA LYS A 703 -10.13 -21.91 27.25
C LYS A 703 -9.57 -21.05 28.38
N LYS A 704 -10.25 -21.05 29.54
CA LYS A 704 -9.79 -20.34 30.75
C LYS A 704 -8.48 -20.90 31.35
N THR A 705 -8.11 -22.13 30.98
CA THR A 705 -6.91 -22.84 31.46
C THR A 705 -5.65 -22.47 30.66
N ALA A 706 -5.80 -21.89 29.47
CA ALA A 706 -4.68 -21.54 28.61
C ALA A 706 -3.96 -20.29 29.14
N GLN A 707 -2.65 -20.41 29.38
CA GLN A 707 -1.77 -19.30 29.77
C GLN A 707 -0.74 -19.05 28.69
N VAL A 708 -0.68 -17.82 28.18
CA VAL A 708 0.23 -17.42 27.09
C VAL A 708 1.43 -16.68 27.67
N HIS A 709 2.62 -17.04 27.19
CA HIS A 709 3.88 -16.44 27.58
C HIS A 709 4.68 -16.06 26.33
N PHE A 710 5.15 -14.80 26.26
CA PHE A 710 6.05 -14.37 25.18
C PHE A 710 7.48 -14.35 25.70
N ILE A 711 8.42 -14.97 24.95
CA ILE A 711 9.83 -15.01 25.34
C ILE A 711 10.61 -14.01 24.49
N ASP A 712 10.79 -12.79 25.01
CA ASP A 712 11.45 -11.70 24.29
C ASP A 712 12.86 -12.08 23.80
N ALA A 713 13.62 -12.84 24.61
CA ALA A 713 14.99 -13.26 24.29
C ALA A 713 15.11 -14.14 23.02
N ILE A 714 14.01 -14.75 22.55
CA ILE A 714 13.98 -15.56 21.32
C ILE A 714 12.86 -15.15 20.36
N GLY A 715 12.08 -14.12 20.69
CA GLY A 715 11.11 -13.46 19.80
C GLY A 715 9.87 -14.29 19.46
N VAL A 716 9.45 -15.22 20.34
CA VAL A 716 8.36 -16.16 20.07
C VAL A 716 7.50 -16.47 21.31
N PRO A 717 6.21 -16.78 21.14
CA PRO A 717 5.34 -17.20 22.22
C PRO A 717 5.35 -18.72 22.48
N TYR A 718 4.95 -19.10 23.68
CA TYR A 718 4.40 -20.43 23.96
C TYR A 718 3.17 -20.28 24.83
N MET A 719 2.41 -21.35 24.97
CA MET A 719 1.34 -21.43 25.94
C MET A 719 1.34 -22.75 26.68
N THR A 720 0.69 -22.74 27.84
CA THR A 720 0.41 -23.95 28.63
C THR A 720 -1.09 -24.10 28.83
N ASP A 721 -1.62 -25.29 28.56
CA ASP A 721 -3.01 -25.67 28.83
C ASP A 721 -2.99 -26.94 29.68
N ASP A 722 -3.23 -26.81 30.99
CA ASP A 722 -3.08 -27.87 32.00
C ASP A 722 -1.71 -28.59 31.96
N ASN A 723 -1.63 -29.71 31.23
CA ASN A 723 -0.42 -30.53 31.07
C ASN A 723 0.18 -30.47 29.68
N GLU A 724 -0.37 -29.65 28.79
CA GLU A 724 0.13 -29.45 27.44
C GLU A 724 0.99 -28.20 27.37
N PHE A 725 2.11 -28.32 26.67
CA PHE A 725 3.00 -27.23 26.27
C PHE A 725 2.86 -27.05 24.77
N ILE A 726 2.52 -25.85 24.33
CA ILE A 726 2.32 -25.55 22.91
C ILE A 726 3.21 -24.37 22.52
N ALA A 727 4.21 -24.63 21.67
CA ALA A 727 5.09 -23.63 21.09
C ALA A 727 4.61 -23.27 19.68
N TYR A 728 4.47 -21.98 19.37
CA TYR A 728 3.82 -21.55 18.14
C TYR A 728 4.34 -20.18 17.68
N ASP A 729 4.00 -19.81 16.45
CA ASP A 729 4.10 -18.43 16.00
C ASP A 729 2.71 -17.78 15.97
N ASP A 730 2.69 -16.52 16.40
CA ASP A 730 1.54 -15.63 16.42
C ASP A 730 1.77 -14.41 15.53
N VAL A 731 0.78 -13.51 15.48
CA VAL A 731 0.89 -12.28 14.67
C VAL A 731 2.11 -11.46 15.10
N ARG A 732 2.36 -11.31 16.41
CA ARG A 732 3.48 -10.51 16.94
C ARG A 732 4.83 -11.07 16.51
N SER A 733 5.08 -12.36 16.73
CA SER A 733 6.32 -13.04 16.34
C SER A 733 6.51 -13.06 14.81
N MET A 734 5.45 -13.24 14.03
CA MET A 734 5.51 -13.14 12.56
C MET A 734 5.93 -11.75 12.08
N GLN A 735 5.40 -10.68 12.70
CA GLN A 735 5.79 -9.31 12.38
C GLN A 735 7.27 -9.06 12.72
N ILE A 736 7.70 -9.44 13.93
CA ILE A 736 9.10 -9.30 14.39
C ILE A 736 10.04 -10.01 13.43
N LYS A 737 9.75 -11.27 13.07
CA LYS A 737 10.54 -12.04 12.12
C LYS A 737 10.57 -11.42 10.75
N SER A 738 9.42 -10.96 10.24
CA SER A 738 9.33 -10.37 8.90
C SER A 738 10.16 -9.09 8.79
N VAL A 739 10.08 -8.21 9.79
CA VAL A 739 10.89 -6.98 9.85
C VAL A 739 12.37 -7.34 9.97
N TRP A 740 12.73 -8.28 10.84
CA TRP A 740 14.12 -8.72 11.00
C TRP A 740 14.69 -9.29 9.68
N ILE A 741 13.92 -10.13 8.98
CA ILE A 741 14.32 -10.71 7.70
C ILE A 741 14.55 -9.61 6.65
N SER A 742 13.63 -8.64 6.56
CA SER A 742 13.76 -7.48 5.68
C SER A 742 15.00 -6.63 6.02
N MET A 743 15.23 -6.33 7.30
CA MET A 743 16.38 -5.53 7.74
C MET A 743 17.72 -6.22 7.46
N LYS A 744 17.74 -7.55 7.45
CA LYS A 744 18.93 -8.36 7.10
C LYS A 744 19.14 -8.51 5.59
N LYS A 745 18.32 -7.84 4.77
CA LYS A 745 18.45 -7.79 3.30
C LYS A 745 18.39 -9.19 2.66
N PHE A 746 17.60 -10.10 3.25
CA PHE A 746 17.37 -11.42 2.67
C PHE A 746 16.49 -11.33 1.42
N GLY A 747 16.65 -12.30 0.51
CA GLY A 747 15.97 -12.35 -0.78
C GLY A 747 14.45 -12.46 -0.70
N GLY A 748 13.90 -12.90 0.43
CA GLY A 748 12.47 -13.01 0.64
C GLY A 748 12.06 -13.74 1.92
N ILE A 749 10.75 -13.89 2.10
CA ILE A 749 10.13 -14.66 3.18
C ILE A 749 9.30 -15.79 2.56
N ALA A 750 9.32 -16.98 3.15
CA ALA A 750 8.35 -18.03 2.83
C ALA A 750 7.43 -18.30 4.02
N LEU A 751 6.18 -18.67 3.77
CA LEU A 751 5.28 -19.24 4.75
C LEU A 751 5.07 -20.72 4.43
N HIS A 752 5.50 -21.58 5.35
CA HIS A 752 5.23 -23.00 5.34
C HIS A 752 3.88 -23.32 6.00
N GLY A 753 3.13 -24.24 5.38
CA GLY A 753 1.88 -24.75 5.94
C GLY A 753 0.72 -23.75 5.82
N MET A 754 0.55 -23.11 4.66
CA MET A 754 -0.55 -22.16 4.44
C MET A 754 -1.92 -22.80 4.71
N GLU A 755 -2.09 -24.10 4.48
CA GLU A 755 -3.29 -24.87 4.82
C GLU A 755 -3.61 -24.91 6.32
N LEU A 756 -2.62 -24.62 7.18
CA LEU A 756 -2.73 -24.61 8.64
C LEU A 756 -3.01 -23.21 9.20
N ASP A 757 -2.97 -22.16 8.35
CA ASP A 757 -3.10 -20.74 8.72
C ASP A 757 -4.58 -20.27 8.73
N ASN A 758 -5.46 -21.03 9.40
CA ASN A 758 -6.89 -20.71 9.51
C ASN A 758 -7.56 -20.35 8.17
N ILE A 759 -7.34 -21.16 7.12
CA ILE A 759 -7.74 -20.86 5.74
C ILE A 759 -9.22 -20.52 5.54
N ALA A 760 -10.09 -21.06 6.39
CA ALA A 760 -11.54 -20.87 6.33
C ALA A 760 -12.02 -19.70 7.20
N GLY A 761 -11.14 -19.04 7.96
CA GLY A 761 -11.52 -18.00 8.91
C GLY A 761 -12.45 -18.52 10.01
N GLU A 762 -12.24 -19.75 10.47
CA GLU A 762 -13.07 -20.40 11.49
C GLU A 762 -12.77 -19.85 12.90
N CYS A 763 -11.48 -19.69 13.22
CA CYS A 763 -11.04 -19.21 14.52
C CYS A 763 -9.71 -18.45 14.40
N PRO A 764 -9.67 -17.14 14.69
CA PRO A 764 -10.82 -16.30 15.02
C PRO A 764 -11.77 -16.16 13.81
N PRO A 765 -13.09 -16.04 14.05
CA PRO A 765 -14.08 -15.94 12.96
C PRO A 765 -13.75 -14.81 11.99
N GLN A 766 -13.93 -15.06 10.70
CA GLN A 766 -13.72 -14.10 9.60
C GLN A 766 -12.27 -13.62 9.42
N ASN A 767 -11.31 -14.18 10.17
CA ASN A 767 -9.89 -13.83 10.05
C ASN A 767 -9.08 -14.95 9.38
N ALA A 768 -9.30 -15.15 8.08
CA ALA A 768 -8.51 -16.12 7.30
C ALA A 768 -7.06 -15.64 7.11
N PHE A 769 -6.09 -16.56 7.12
CA PHE A 769 -4.66 -16.31 6.86
C PHE A 769 -3.99 -15.27 7.79
N PRO A 770 -4.14 -15.35 9.13
CA PRO A 770 -3.56 -14.37 10.04
C PRO A 770 -2.03 -14.29 9.94
N MET A 771 -1.31 -15.42 9.80
CA MET A 771 0.16 -15.42 9.71
C MET A 771 0.62 -14.84 8.37
N LEU A 772 0.00 -15.26 7.26
CA LEU A 772 0.34 -14.72 5.94
C LEU A 772 0.08 -13.21 5.85
N LYS A 773 -1.04 -12.73 6.40
CA LYS A 773 -1.34 -11.29 6.48
C LYS A 773 -0.31 -10.54 7.31
N ALA A 774 0.16 -11.12 8.42
CA ALA A 774 1.19 -10.52 9.25
C ALA A 774 2.51 -10.34 8.47
N ILE A 775 2.93 -11.37 7.72
CA ILE A 775 4.08 -11.29 6.82
C ILE A 775 3.85 -10.23 5.74
N ALA A 776 2.72 -10.30 5.04
CA ALA A 776 2.38 -9.41 3.94
C ALA A 776 2.35 -7.93 4.31
N ARG A 777 1.98 -7.60 5.55
CA ARG A 777 1.91 -6.23 6.07
C ARG A 777 3.24 -5.70 6.57
N SER A 778 4.15 -6.59 6.97
CA SER A 778 5.35 -6.21 7.75
C SER A 778 6.64 -6.39 6.98
N GLN A 779 6.65 -7.22 5.94
CA GLN A 779 7.78 -7.33 5.06
C GLN A 779 8.00 -5.99 4.34
N VAL A 780 9.17 -5.41 4.58
CA VAL A 780 9.64 -4.21 3.88
C VAL A 780 10.45 -4.68 2.68
N CYS A 781 10.19 -4.06 1.53
CA CYS A 781 10.81 -4.44 0.27
C CYS A 781 11.18 -3.19 -0.53
N ASP A 782 11.98 -3.38 -1.56
CA ASP A 782 12.55 -2.34 -2.42
C ASP A 782 11.52 -1.56 -3.26
N LYS A 783 10.21 -1.66 -3.03
CA LYS A 783 9.19 -0.85 -3.74
C LYS A 783 8.46 0.16 -2.85
N CYS A 784 8.81 0.27 -1.57
CA CYS A 784 8.35 1.37 -0.71
C CYS A 784 9.13 2.65 -1.01
N LEU A 785 8.87 3.24 -2.20
CA LEU A 785 9.01 4.65 -2.62
C LEU A 785 9.14 4.64 -4.16
N PRO A 786 8.15 5.12 -4.94
CA PRO A 786 8.41 5.48 -6.33
C PRO A 786 9.36 6.68 -6.33
N VAL A 787 10.60 6.46 -6.73
CA VAL A 787 11.42 7.54 -7.29
C VAL A 787 10.62 8.08 -8.48
N LEU A 788 10.15 9.31 -8.40
CA LEU A 788 9.78 10.04 -9.61
C LEU A 788 11.02 10.00 -10.49
N PRO A 789 10.98 9.45 -11.72
CA PRO A 789 12.17 9.38 -12.54
C PRO A 789 12.71 10.80 -12.69
N ALA A 790 13.98 10.98 -12.32
CA ALA A 790 14.73 12.18 -12.63
C ALA A 790 14.55 12.46 -14.12
N GLN A 791 14.06 13.64 -14.45
CA GLN A 791 14.01 14.09 -15.82
C GLN A 791 15.45 14.29 -16.28
N ASN A 792 16.03 13.28 -16.92
CA ASN A 792 17.22 13.50 -17.72
C ASN A 792 16.78 14.22 -18.99
N ASN A 793 16.84 15.55 -18.92
CA ASN A 793 17.00 16.39 -20.09
C ASN A 793 18.31 16.03 -20.77
N THR A 794 18.25 15.21 -21.81
CA THR A 794 19.26 15.18 -22.88
C THR A 794 18.57 14.80 -24.18
N ASP A 795 17.83 15.75 -24.76
CA ASP A 795 17.78 15.90 -26.21
C ASP A 795 18.63 17.11 -26.57
N LEU A 796 19.34 17.01 -27.70
CA LEU A 796 20.28 17.97 -28.32
C LEU A 796 21.77 17.72 -27.99
N ILE A 797 22.42 16.84 -28.76
CA ILE A 797 23.31 17.20 -29.89
C ILE A 797 23.63 15.90 -30.64
N GLY A 798 23.42 15.91 -31.95
CA GLY A 798 23.78 14.80 -32.84
C GLY A 798 25.26 14.77 -33.22
N SER A 799 25.57 13.80 -34.08
CA SER A 799 26.84 13.52 -34.78
C SER A 799 27.83 12.63 -34.02
N GLY A 800 28.23 11.55 -34.71
CA GLY A 800 29.00 10.45 -34.13
C GLY A 800 30.51 10.65 -34.15
N ALA A 801 31.18 9.75 -33.44
CA ALA A 801 32.54 9.29 -33.69
C ALA A 801 32.79 8.08 -32.80
N GLU A 802 33.33 7.01 -33.39
CA GLU A 802 34.02 5.95 -32.67
C GLU A 802 35.17 6.54 -31.84
N GLY A 803 35.40 6.03 -30.61
CA GLY A 803 36.65 6.32 -29.91
C GLY A 803 36.62 6.16 -28.38
N ASN A 804 37.14 5.02 -27.94
CA ASN A 804 37.97 4.81 -26.73
C ASN A 804 37.52 5.28 -25.34
N GLN A 805 37.36 4.26 -24.47
CA GLN A 805 37.95 4.16 -23.13
C GLN A 805 37.89 5.40 -22.22
N THR A 806 36.87 5.43 -21.35
CA THR A 806 37.00 5.72 -19.89
C THR A 806 35.68 5.38 -19.18
N GLU A 807 35.33 4.10 -19.09
CA GLU A 807 34.20 3.62 -18.27
C GLU A 807 34.69 3.08 -16.91
N ALA A 808 35.43 3.90 -16.14
CA ALA A 808 35.97 3.48 -14.85
C ALA A 808 35.69 4.45 -13.68
N SER A 809 34.89 5.51 -13.89
CA SER A 809 34.60 6.50 -12.83
C SER A 809 33.13 6.62 -12.44
N SER A 810 32.17 6.14 -13.23
CA SER A 810 30.73 6.22 -12.87
C SER A 810 30.21 5.03 -12.06
N GLU A 811 30.95 3.93 -11.98
CA GLU A 811 30.56 2.72 -11.23
C GLU A 811 30.86 2.81 -9.71
N LYS A 812 31.54 3.88 -9.26
CA LYS A 812 31.94 4.09 -7.85
C LYS A 812 30.84 4.63 -6.94
N CYS A 813 29.68 5.01 -7.47
CA CYS A 813 28.56 5.51 -6.67
C CYS A 813 27.31 4.70 -7.00
N SER A 814 27.31 3.42 -6.62
CA SER A 814 26.12 2.56 -6.69
C SER A 814 24.93 3.22 -5.98
N THR A 815 23.77 3.25 -6.64
CA THR A 815 22.49 3.62 -6.03
C THR A 815 22.27 2.74 -4.80
N GLY A 816 22.44 3.31 -3.60
CA GLY A 816 22.32 2.58 -2.34
C GLY A 816 20.96 1.88 -2.19
N PRO A 817 20.85 0.92 -1.27
CA PRO A 817 19.61 0.19 -1.02
C PRO A 817 18.47 1.15 -0.63
N LYS A 818 17.24 0.81 -1.04
CA LYS A 818 16.07 1.67 -0.80
C LYS A 818 15.63 1.69 0.67
N PHE A 819 16.06 0.71 1.46
CA PHE A 819 15.98 0.72 2.92
C PHE A 819 17.36 1.02 3.49
N LYS A 820 17.46 2.04 4.36
CA LYS A 820 18.70 2.46 5.03
C LYS A 820 18.61 2.25 6.54
N VAL A 821 19.63 1.64 7.11
CA VAL A 821 19.86 1.63 8.56
C VAL A 821 20.71 2.83 8.92
N ILE A 822 20.11 3.80 9.62
CA ILE A 822 20.80 5.02 10.07
C ILE A 822 21.13 4.84 11.55
N CYS A 823 22.42 4.91 11.88
CA CYS A 823 22.91 4.79 13.25
C CYS A 823 23.28 6.18 13.78
N SER A 824 22.58 6.64 14.81
CA SER A 824 22.93 7.90 15.48
C SER A 824 24.01 7.65 16.53
N TYR A 825 25.09 8.42 16.47
CA TYR A 825 26.21 8.37 17.42
C TYR A 825 26.41 9.75 18.03
N LYS A 826 26.34 9.83 19.36
CA LYS A 826 26.53 11.06 20.12
C LYS A 826 27.96 11.14 20.65
N LEU A 827 28.67 12.23 20.38
CA LEU A 827 30.01 12.44 20.93
C LEU A 827 29.97 12.64 22.45
N ALA A 828 31.00 12.14 23.16
CA ALA A 828 31.05 12.10 24.62
C ALA A 828 31.16 13.50 25.28
N SER A 829 30.35 13.75 26.31
CA SER A 829 30.43 14.92 27.22
C SER A 829 31.14 14.57 28.52
N GLU A 830 31.79 15.55 29.17
CA GLU A 830 32.48 15.34 30.47
C GLU A 830 31.54 14.81 31.58
N GLU A 831 30.22 15.00 31.47
CA GLU A 831 29.23 14.57 32.47
C GLU A 831 28.82 13.08 32.41
N HIS A 832 29.18 12.33 31.36
CA HIS A 832 28.79 10.92 31.21
C HIS A 832 30.01 10.02 30.99
N SER A 833 30.33 9.19 31.99
CA SER A 833 31.53 8.33 32.04
C SER A 833 31.43 7.01 31.27
N GLU A 834 30.27 6.66 30.72
CA GLU A 834 30.08 5.43 29.93
C GLU A 834 30.06 5.77 28.44
N PHE A 835 31.13 5.41 27.72
CA PHE A 835 31.26 5.60 26.28
C PHE A 835 31.28 4.25 25.58
N LEU A 836 30.63 4.17 24.42
CA LEU A 836 30.85 3.06 23.47
C LEU A 836 32.17 3.36 22.75
N ALA A 837 33.15 2.46 22.86
CA ALA A 837 34.42 2.65 22.19
C ALA A 837 34.24 2.65 20.67
N PHE A 838 35.08 3.40 19.95
CA PHE A 838 34.93 3.57 18.50
C PHE A 838 35.05 2.23 17.76
N ASP A 839 35.82 1.29 18.29
CA ASP A 839 35.96 -0.06 17.77
C ASP A 839 34.76 -0.97 18.11
N GLU A 840 33.91 -0.59 19.05
CA GLU A 840 32.69 -1.34 19.39
C GLU A 840 31.47 -0.94 18.55
N ILE A 841 31.58 0.13 17.75
CA ILE A 841 30.51 0.56 16.85
C ILE A 841 30.33 -0.49 15.73
N PRO A 842 29.09 -0.98 15.50
CA PRO A 842 28.82 -2.00 14.47
C PRO A 842 28.72 -1.37 13.08
N TYR A 843 29.82 -0.80 12.56
CA TYR A 843 29.86 -0.07 11.27
C TYR A 843 29.26 -0.85 10.10
N GLU A 844 29.45 -2.17 10.07
CA GLU A 844 28.93 -3.07 9.04
C GLU A 844 27.39 -3.08 8.98
N GLN A 845 26.72 -2.80 10.10
CA GLN A 845 25.25 -2.81 10.21
C GLN A 845 24.60 -1.47 9.86
N CYS A 846 25.39 -0.40 9.70
CA CYS A 846 24.91 0.95 9.43
C CYS A 846 25.14 1.30 7.95
N ASP A 847 24.13 1.81 7.26
CA ASP A 847 24.27 2.38 5.92
C ASP A 847 24.75 3.85 6.01
N GLU A 848 24.32 4.58 7.05
CA GLU A 848 24.78 5.95 7.37
C GLU A 848 24.98 6.09 8.89
N ILE A 849 25.98 6.87 9.28
CA ILE A 849 26.29 7.18 10.68
C ILE A 849 26.08 8.67 10.90
N VAL A 850 25.07 9.01 11.69
CA VAL A 850 24.71 10.38 12.01
C VAL A 850 25.42 10.79 13.29
N ILE A 851 26.33 11.76 13.20
CA ILE A 851 27.07 12.28 14.34
C ILE A 851 26.29 13.43 14.96
N GLU A 852 25.78 13.22 16.17
CA GLU A 852 25.09 14.24 16.97
C GLU A 852 26.10 15.01 17.81
N SER A 853 26.15 16.34 17.68
CA SER A 853 26.78 17.31 18.60
C SER A 853 26.94 18.73 18.02
N PHE A 854 26.38 19.03 16.85
CA PHE A 854 26.59 20.32 16.18
C PHE A 854 25.40 21.24 16.39
N ASN A 855 25.69 22.51 16.65
CA ASN A 855 24.73 23.57 16.86
C ASN A 855 24.91 24.65 15.79
N LEU A 856 23.84 24.99 15.08
CA LEU A 856 23.77 26.23 14.31
C LEU A 856 23.42 27.38 15.26
N ASN A 857 24.32 28.34 15.41
CA ASN A 857 24.14 29.49 16.31
C ASN A 857 23.45 30.67 15.61
N SER A 858 23.00 31.66 16.39
CA SER A 858 22.31 32.86 15.87
C SER A 858 23.15 33.71 14.91
N ASN A 859 24.48 33.59 14.94
CA ASN A 859 25.38 34.27 14.00
C ASN A 859 25.62 33.47 12.69
N GLY A 860 25.00 32.29 12.55
CA GLY A 860 25.16 31.39 11.41
C GLY A 860 26.35 30.43 11.51
N ASP A 861 27.20 30.53 12.55
CA ASP A 861 28.32 29.61 12.75
C ASP A 861 27.85 28.27 13.31
N ILE A 862 28.52 27.20 12.87
CA ILE A 862 28.31 25.85 13.38
C ILE A 862 29.38 25.57 14.44
N SER A 863 28.94 25.27 15.66
CA SER A 863 29.83 24.93 16.77
C SER A 863 29.43 23.60 17.43
N TYR A 864 30.33 23.01 18.19
CA TYR A 864 29.97 21.90 19.09
C TYR A 864 29.01 22.38 20.18
N ASN A 865 28.13 21.49 20.63
CA ASN A 865 27.12 21.76 21.65
C ASN A 865 27.77 22.22 22.99
N PRO A 866 27.31 23.33 23.61
CA PRO A 866 27.90 23.89 24.82
C PRO A 866 27.44 23.25 26.16
N ALA A 867 26.55 22.25 26.19
CA ALA A 867 26.35 21.41 27.39
C ALA A 867 27.64 20.64 27.79
N PHE A 868 28.67 20.73 26.97
CA PHE A 868 30.02 20.20 27.13
C PHE A 868 31.00 21.26 27.68
N ARG A 869 30.50 22.37 28.23
CA ARG A 869 31.23 23.65 28.37
C ARG A 869 31.10 24.31 29.76
N THR A 870 30.92 23.56 30.84
CA THR A 870 30.92 24.11 32.20
C THR A 870 32.35 24.28 32.74
N ASN A 871 33.05 25.28 32.20
CA ASN A 871 34.01 26.22 32.82
C ASN A 871 35.07 26.67 31.80
N VAL A 872 34.78 27.81 31.16
CA VAL A 872 35.51 28.39 30.03
C VAL A 872 36.70 29.21 30.51
N ASP A 873 37.81 28.59 30.94
CA ASP A 873 39.09 29.34 30.93
C ASP A 873 40.39 28.52 30.82
N ASN A 874 40.36 27.17 30.79
CA ASN A 874 41.60 26.38 30.71
C ASN A 874 41.80 25.51 29.46
N MET A 875 40.91 25.53 28.46
CA MET A 875 41.01 24.58 27.34
C MET A 875 40.68 25.17 25.96
N VAL A 876 41.65 25.90 25.42
CA VAL A 876 41.90 25.92 23.95
C VAL A 876 42.15 24.48 23.40
N ARG A 877 42.28 23.46 24.26
CA ARG A 877 42.40 22.03 23.94
C ARG A 877 41.11 21.32 23.51
N THR A 878 39.91 21.73 23.93
CA THR A 878 38.68 20.92 23.69
C THR A 878 38.24 20.92 22.22
N ARG A 879 38.49 22.02 21.48
CA ARG A 879 38.25 22.08 20.03
C ARG A 879 39.17 21.11 19.27
N ILE A 880 40.41 20.98 19.73
CA ILE A 880 41.40 20.05 19.16
C ILE A 880 40.99 18.60 19.49
N LEU A 881 40.63 18.31 20.75
CA LEU A 881 40.24 16.97 21.19
C LEU A 881 39.00 16.43 20.47
N ASN A 882 37.97 17.26 20.23
CA ASN A 882 36.78 16.79 19.51
C ASN A 882 37.04 16.59 18.01
N ASN A 883 37.88 17.43 17.40
CA ASN A 883 38.33 17.23 16.02
C ASN A 883 39.17 15.94 15.89
N GLU A 884 40.12 15.72 16.79
CA GLU A 884 40.95 14.50 16.84
C GLU A 884 40.11 13.25 17.06
N LYS A 885 39.11 13.29 17.97
CA LYS A 885 38.16 12.19 18.18
C LYS A 885 37.32 11.88 16.95
N LEU A 886 36.83 12.90 16.25
CA LEU A 886 36.04 12.71 15.02
C LEU A 886 36.88 12.08 13.90
N ILE A 887 38.12 12.54 13.72
CA ILE A 887 39.06 11.97 12.76
C ILE A 887 39.38 10.51 13.12
N LEU A 888 39.61 10.21 14.40
CA LEU A 888 39.86 8.85 14.86
C LEU A 888 38.66 7.92 14.57
N LEU A 889 37.45 8.34 14.93
CA LEU A 889 36.21 7.62 14.64
C LEU A 889 36.06 7.32 13.13
N GLN A 890 36.25 8.33 12.29
CA GLN A 890 36.18 8.18 10.83
C GLN A 890 37.26 7.23 10.30
N THR A 891 38.47 7.31 10.85
CA THR A 891 39.59 6.44 10.45
C THR A 891 39.31 4.99 10.80
N GLU A 892 38.83 4.71 12.02
CA GLU A 892 38.45 3.36 12.45
C GLU A 892 37.29 2.79 11.64
N ALA A 893 36.29 3.62 11.33
CA ALA A 893 35.17 3.22 10.50
C ALA A 893 35.61 2.84 9.08
N VAL A 894 36.44 3.67 8.45
CA VAL A 894 36.98 3.40 7.10
C VAL A 894 37.84 2.15 7.08
N ALA A 895 38.60 1.88 8.16
CA ALA A 895 39.38 0.65 8.29
C ALA A 895 38.52 -0.61 8.36
N LYS A 896 37.32 -0.54 8.96
CA LYS A 896 36.37 -1.66 9.06
C LYS A 896 35.42 -1.77 7.86
N LYS A 897 34.97 -0.63 7.33
CA LYS A 897 34.02 -0.51 6.23
C LYS A 897 34.41 0.73 5.39
N PRO A 898 35.18 0.56 4.30
CA PRO A 898 35.71 1.66 3.48
C PRO A 898 34.63 2.62 2.96
N GLU A 899 33.43 2.11 2.74
CA GLU A 899 32.26 2.86 2.26
C GLU A 899 31.42 3.53 3.36
N SER A 900 31.94 3.66 4.59
CA SER A 900 31.24 4.32 5.71
C SER A 900 30.87 5.77 5.39
N ARG A 901 29.59 6.10 5.56
CA ARG A 901 29.03 7.44 5.26
C ARG A 901 28.68 8.18 6.54
N PHE A 902 29.31 9.32 6.77
CA PHE A 902 29.08 10.17 7.94
C PHE A 902 28.21 11.38 7.62
N ILE A 903 27.18 11.59 8.45
CA ILE A 903 26.22 12.69 8.34
C ILE A 903 26.35 13.57 9.58
N ALA A 904 26.43 14.89 9.42
CA ALA A 904 26.46 15.83 10.54
C ALA A 904 25.03 16.17 10.99
N ALA A 905 24.65 15.83 12.23
CA ALA A 905 23.40 16.31 12.81
C ALA A 905 23.58 17.69 13.44
N ILE A 906 22.96 18.70 12.81
CA ILE A 906 23.01 20.11 13.19
C ILE A 906 21.67 20.51 13.80
N GLN A 907 21.69 20.81 15.09
CA GLN A 907 20.55 21.35 15.82
C GLN A 907 20.53 22.88 15.72
N CYS A 908 19.37 23.48 15.45
CA CYS A 908 19.23 24.94 15.56
C CYS A 908 19.29 25.36 17.03
N PHE A 909 20.31 26.10 17.44
CA PHE A 909 20.53 26.53 18.83
C PHE A 909 20.43 28.06 18.95
N MET A 910 19.19 28.57 18.89
CA MET A 910 18.88 30.01 18.92
C MET A 910 17.42 30.25 19.28
N THR A 911 17.00 31.52 19.40
CA THR A 911 15.58 31.84 19.57
C THR A 911 14.83 31.82 18.23
N VAL A 912 13.48 31.77 18.27
CA VAL A 912 12.64 31.85 17.06
C VAL A 912 12.92 33.13 16.27
N LYS A 913 13.12 34.26 16.95
CA LYS A 913 13.42 35.56 16.31
C LYS A 913 14.78 35.56 15.62
N ASP A 914 15.80 34.99 16.26
CA ASP A 914 17.13 34.90 15.68
C ASP A 914 17.13 34.01 14.43
N LEU A 915 16.39 32.90 14.46
CA LEU A 915 16.22 32.01 13.31
C LEU A 915 15.56 32.73 12.12
N GLU A 916 14.52 33.53 12.39
CA GLU A 916 13.84 34.32 11.37
C GLU A 916 14.74 35.37 10.71
N GLN A 917 15.61 36.02 11.49
CA GLN A 917 16.63 36.94 10.98
C GLN A 917 17.72 36.20 10.21
N LEU A 918 18.11 35.03 10.68
CA LEU A 918 19.12 34.21 10.02
C LEU A 918 18.64 33.75 8.64
N PHE A 919 17.37 33.39 8.49
CA PHE A 919 16.76 33.06 7.20
C PHE A 919 16.71 34.23 6.20
N ASP A 920 16.93 35.48 6.61
CA ASP A 920 17.12 36.56 5.63
C ASP A 920 18.48 36.46 4.92
N LYS A 921 19.37 35.59 5.42
CA LYS A 921 20.71 35.30 4.88
C LYS A 921 20.88 33.83 4.51
N THR A 922 19.83 33.17 3.99
CA THR A 922 19.83 31.72 3.69
C THR A 922 21.03 31.25 2.88
N LYS A 923 21.48 32.01 1.87
CA LYS A 923 22.66 31.65 1.06
C LYS A 923 23.94 31.53 1.91
N ASP A 924 24.15 32.46 2.84
CA ASP A 924 25.32 32.44 3.73
C ASP A 924 25.29 31.23 4.66
N ILE A 925 24.12 30.83 5.14
CA ILE A 925 23.94 29.62 5.97
C ILE A 925 24.34 28.38 5.16
N VAL A 926 23.85 28.27 3.92
CA VAL A 926 24.15 27.15 3.02
C VAL A 926 25.66 27.04 2.77
N GLU A 927 26.34 28.16 2.53
CA GLU A 927 27.81 28.17 2.40
C GLU A 927 28.52 27.69 3.66
N ARG A 928 28.08 28.14 4.85
CA ARG A 928 28.68 27.72 6.13
C ARG A 928 28.44 26.24 6.43
N ILE A 929 27.26 25.70 6.13
CA ILE A 929 26.98 24.26 6.25
C ILE A 929 27.94 23.48 5.36
N PHE A 930 28.08 23.84 4.09
CA PHE A 930 28.99 23.13 3.18
C PHE A 930 30.46 23.22 3.62
N ALA A 931 30.92 24.40 4.03
CA ALA A 931 32.27 24.57 4.56
C ALA A 931 32.53 23.66 5.77
N HIS A 932 31.54 23.51 6.67
CA HIS A 932 31.64 22.59 7.80
C HIS A 932 31.69 21.12 7.37
N LEU A 933 30.86 20.73 6.39
CA LEU A 933 30.86 19.36 5.87
C LEU A 933 32.22 19.01 5.24
N GLU A 934 32.77 19.90 4.42
CA GLU A 934 34.07 19.73 3.77
C GLU A 934 35.22 19.70 4.76
N GLN A 935 35.21 20.60 5.76
CA GLN A 935 36.23 20.65 6.80
C GLN A 935 36.36 19.34 7.59
N HIS A 936 35.26 18.60 7.74
CA HIS A 936 35.16 17.42 8.60
C HIS A 936 34.80 16.13 7.84
N ASN A 937 34.94 16.10 6.51
CA ASN A 937 34.66 14.94 5.66
C ASN A 937 33.25 14.33 5.85
N PHE A 938 32.24 15.16 6.11
CA PHE A 938 30.86 14.71 6.15
C PHE A 938 30.27 14.65 4.73
N VAL A 939 29.51 13.59 4.45
CA VAL A 939 28.85 13.37 3.16
C VAL A 939 27.36 13.76 3.19
N GLY A 940 26.94 14.52 4.20
CA GLY A 940 25.59 15.02 4.31
C GLY A 940 25.29 15.69 5.64
N VAL A 941 24.08 16.24 5.74
CA VAL A 941 23.59 16.98 6.91
C VAL A 941 22.20 16.48 7.32
N GLU A 942 21.99 16.34 8.62
CA GLU A 942 20.69 16.16 9.26
C GLU A 942 20.34 17.44 10.03
N LEU A 943 19.23 18.11 9.70
CA LEU A 943 18.81 19.31 10.43
C LEU A 943 17.81 18.96 11.54
N ASP A 944 18.00 19.53 12.73
CA ASP A 944 17.00 19.50 13.83
C ASP A 944 16.68 20.93 14.30
N CYS A 945 15.68 21.52 13.66
CA CYS A 945 15.16 22.86 14.00
C CYS A 945 13.71 22.81 14.48
N SER A 946 13.20 21.61 14.75
CA SER A 946 11.77 21.31 14.96
C SER A 946 11.11 22.15 16.08
N HIS A 947 11.85 22.42 17.14
CA HIS A 947 11.39 23.20 18.30
C HIS A 947 11.21 24.70 18.01
N LEU A 948 11.84 25.24 16.96
CA LEU A 948 11.77 26.66 16.57
C LEU A 948 10.81 26.94 15.41
N LEU A 949 10.35 25.91 14.71
CA LEU A 949 9.47 26.08 13.55
C LEU A 949 8.06 26.46 13.99
N ARG A 950 7.47 27.40 13.25
CA ARG A 950 6.12 27.95 13.42
C ARG A 950 5.51 28.17 12.04
N LYS A 951 4.23 28.54 11.99
CA LYS A 951 3.53 28.77 10.70
C LYS A 951 4.14 29.94 9.93
N GLU A 952 4.65 30.93 10.65
CA GLU A 952 5.19 32.19 10.14
C GLU A 952 6.54 32.00 9.44
N ASN A 953 7.37 31.09 9.94
CA ASN A 953 8.71 30.84 9.41
C ASN A 953 8.83 29.57 8.52
N LYS A 954 7.71 28.85 8.34
CA LYS A 954 7.61 27.64 7.50
C LYS A 954 8.18 27.83 6.09
N GLN A 955 7.78 28.88 5.38
CA GLN A 955 8.21 29.08 3.99
C GLN A 955 9.70 29.34 3.90
N LYS A 956 10.24 30.20 4.77
CA LYS A 956 11.67 30.51 4.82
C LYS A 956 12.52 29.26 5.12
N PHE A 957 12.05 28.38 5.99
CA PHE A 957 12.71 27.11 6.25
C PHE A 957 12.65 26.15 5.04
N ALA A 958 11.54 26.12 4.31
CA ALA A 958 11.44 25.38 3.06
C ALA A 958 12.43 25.90 2.00
N ASP A 959 12.61 27.21 1.91
CA ASP A 959 13.57 27.84 0.99
C ASP A 959 15.03 27.46 1.34
N LEU A 960 15.37 27.37 2.64
CA LEU A 960 16.67 26.85 3.09
C LEU A 960 16.88 25.40 2.65
N LEU A 961 15.88 24.52 2.85
CA LEU A 961 15.97 23.12 2.44
C LEU A 961 16.10 22.97 0.92
N THR A 962 15.36 23.75 0.14
CA THR A 962 15.46 23.80 -1.32
C THR A 962 16.87 24.18 -1.77
N LEU A 963 17.45 25.25 -1.21
CA LEU A 963 18.80 25.68 -1.58
C LEU A 963 19.88 24.67 -1.17
N LEU A 964 19.74 24.02 -0.01
CA LEU A 964 20.62 22.93 0.38
C LEU A 964 20.54 21.77 -0.60
N GLN A 965 19.33 21.38 -1.00
CA GLN A 965 19.10 20.31 -1.97
C GLN A 965 19.72 20.63 -3.33
N GLU A 966 19.44 21.81 -3.90
CA GLU A 966 20.00 22.25 -5.18
C GLU A 966 21.52 22.24 -5.16
N LYS A 967 22.14 22.69 -4.06
CA LYS A 967 23.60 22.67 -3.93
C LYS A 967 24.15 21.26 -3.82
N PHE A 968 23.46 20.33 -3.14
CA PHE A 968 23.85 18.93 -3.09
C PHE A 968 23.73 18.21 -4.45
N GLU A 969 22.79 18.61 -5.30
CA GLU A 969 22.62 18.07 -6.66
C GLU A 969 23.68 18.60 -7.64
N SER A 970 24.24 19.79 -7.39
CA SER A 970 25.20 20.47 -8.28
C SER A 970 26.67 20.02 -8.18
N THR A 971 27.03 19.12 -7.26
CA THR A 971 28.43 18.71 -7.04
C THR A 971 28.82 17.44 -7.79
N ASP A 972 29.91 17.48 -8.57
CA ASP A 972 30.52 16.30 -9.20
C ASP A 972 31.05 15.31 -8.14
N GLY A 973 30.27 14.26 -7.82
CA GLY A 973 30.63 13.24 -6.83
C GLY A 973 29.45 12.35 -6.40
N CYS A 974 29.70 11.40 -5.47
CA CYS A 974 28.62 10.58 -4.92
C CYS A 974 27.54 11.45 -4.24
N PRO A 975 26.25 11.04 -4.29
CA PRO A 975 25.16 11.86 -3.77
C PRO A 975 25.35 12.15 -2.27
N LYS A 976 25.28 13.43 -1.89
CA LYS A 976 25.34 13.89 -0.50
C LYS A 976 23.95 13.78 0.14
N THR A 977 23.86 13.38 1.41
CA THR A 977 22.57 13.16 2.09
C THR A 977 22.05 14.46 2.73
N LEU A 978 20.79 14.79 2.49
CA LEU A 978 20.05 15.83 3.23
C LEU A 978 18.87 15.18 3.95
N SER A 979 18.93 15.16 5.28
CA SER A 979 17.86 14.64 6.13
C SER A 979 17.33 15.68 7.11
N LEU A 980 16.13 15.44 7.61
CA LEU A 980 15.45 16.31 8.57
C LEU A 980 14.88 15.50 9.73
N ARG A 981 15.16 15.92 10.96
CA ARG A 981 14.60 15.33 12.18
C ARG A 981 13.26 15.98 12.51
N ILE A 982 12.21 15.17 12.62
CA ILE A 982 10.86 15.63 12.96
C ILE A 982 10.33 14.84 14.16
N PRO A 983 9.85 15.50 15.22
CA PRO A 983 9.34 14.80 16.40
C PRO A 983 8.14 13.91 16.06
N PRO A 984 8.10 12.64 16.52
CA PRO A 984 7.04 11.69 16.18
C PRO A 984 5.64 12.09 16.68
N TRP A 985 5.52 12.96 17.68
CA TRP A 985 4.23 13.48 18.17
C TRP A 985 3.72 14.73 17.43
N GLN A 986 4.36 15.13 16.33
CA GLN A 986 3.91 16.27 15.53
C GLN A 986 2.60 15.94 14.78
N THR A 987 1.46 16.31 15.38
CA THR A 987 0.12 16.02 14.84
C THR A 987 -0.30 16.95 13.70
N ARG A 988 0.36 18.10 13.54
CA ARG A 988 0.01 19.14 12.54
C ARG A 988 1.17 19.45 11.60
N LEU A 989 1.78 18.41 11.02
CA LEU A 989 2.99 18.51 10.18
C LEU A 989 2.92 19.61 9.11
N LYS A 990 1.79 19.71 8.40
CA LYS A 990 1.56 20.70 7.33
C LYS A 990 1.62 22.16 7.80
N ASP A 991 1.46 22.42 9.09
CA ASP A 991 1.48 23.79 9.63
C ASP A 991 2.90 24.27 9.89
N PHE A 992 3.85 23.36 10.08
CA PHE A 992 5.24 23.66 10.43
C PHE A 992 6.21 23.38 9.28
N TYR A 993 5.84 22.50 8.33
CA TYR A 993 6.71 22.08 7.23
C TYR A 993 6.00 22.14 5.88
N ASP A 994 6.75 22.40 4.82
CA ASP A 994 6.28 22.25 3.45
C ASP A 994 6.42 20.77 3.02
N LEU A 995 5.29 20.11 2.74
CA LEU A 995 5.30 18.68 2.40
C LEU A 995 5.93 18.40 1.04
N GLY A 996 5.97 19.40 0.14
CA GLY A 996 6.58 19.29 -1.18
C GLY A 996 8.09 19.19 -1.11
N ILE A 997 8.75 19.90 -0.20
CA ILE A 997 10.20 19.75 0.03
C ILE A 997 10.53 18.49 0.83
N LEU A 998 9.70 18.09 1.81
CA LEU A 998 9.91 16.84 2.56
C LEU A 998 9.90 15.59 1.67
N ASN A 999 9.12 15.61 0.58
CA ASN A 999 9.10 14.53 -0.40
C ASN A 999 10.30 14.52 -1.36
N ARG A 1000 11.13 15.58 -1.33
CA ARG A 1000 12.29 15.75 -2.22
C ARG A 1000 13.63 15.56 -1.53
N ILE A 1001 13.71 15.78 -0.21
CA ILE A 1001 14.91 15.47 0.58
C ILE A 1001 15.14 13.96 0.72
N HIS A 1002 16.34 13.54 1.14
CA HIS A 1002 16.75 12.14 1.11
C HIS A 1002 16.06 11.28 2.17
N SER A 1003 15.84 11.83 3.37
CA SER A 1003 15.11 11.13 4.44
C SER A 1003 14.52 12.09 5.48
N VAL A 1004 13.44 11.66 6.12
CA VAL A 1004 12.89 12.28 7.32
C VAL A 1004 13.08 11.30 8.47
N VAL A 1005 13.74 11.75 9.54
CA VAL A 1005 14.03 10.93 10.73
C VAL A 1005 13.03 11.26 11.82
N LEU A 1006 12.35 10.23 12.34
CA LEU A 1006 11.38 10.32 13.42
C LEU A 1006 12.01 9.73 14.70
N PRO A 1007 12.61 10.54 15.60
CA PRO A 1007 13.29 10.03 16.78
C PRO A 1007 12.26 9.56 17.81
N PRO A 1008 12.19 8.26 18.15
CA PRO A 1008 11.14 7.72 18.99
C PRO A 1008 11.24 8.12 20.48
N SER A 1009 12.40 8.65 20.91
CA SER A 1009 12.79 8.79 22.32
C SER A 1009 12.50 10.14 22.98
N HIS A 1010 11.97 11.13 22.28
CA HIS A 1010 11.64 12.42 22.90
C HIS A 1010 10.24 12.37 23.54
N VAL A 1011 10.16 11.75 24.70
CA VAL A 1011 8.90 11.67 25.46
C VAL A 1011 8.70 12.98 26.24
N VAL A 1012 7.53 13.62 26.08
CA VAL A 1012 7.11 14.73 26.94
C VAL A 1012 7.06 14.20 28.38
N THR A 1013 7.70 14.89 29.34
CA THR A 1013 7.58 14.54 30.77
C THR A 1013 6.11 14.52 31.18
N MET A 1014 5.58 13.32 31.46
CA MET A 1014 4.21 13.12 31.96
C MET A 1014 4.23 12.53 33.37
N LYS A 1015 3.12 12.70 34.10
CA LYS A 1015 2.97 12.22 35.49
C LYS A 1015 2.70 10.71 35.62
N HIS A 1016 2.64 9.96 34.53
CA HIS A 1016 2.33 8.53 34.52
C HIS A 1016 3.35 7.72 33.71
N SER A 1017 3.54 6.45 34.09
CA SER A 1017 4.38 5.49 33.40
C SER A 1017 3.85 5.20 31.99
N MET A 1018 4.73 5.17 30.99
CA MET A 1018 4.38 4.81 29.61
C MET A 1018 5.52 4.07 28.91
N MET A 1019 5.22 3.37 27.83
CA MET A 1019 6.25 2.87 26.92
C MET A 1019 6.92 4.05 26.20
N ALA A 1020 8.24 4.14 26.29
CA ALA A 1020 8.99 5.29 25.76
C ALA A 1020 9.02 5.36 24.22
N SER A 1021 8.89 4.22 23.52
CA SER A 1021 9.02 4.10 22.07
C SER A 1021 8.16 2.96 21.47
N PRO A 1022 6.82 2.99 21.61
CA PRO A 1022 5.99 1.91 21.10
C PRO A 1022 5.96 1.92 19.56
N LEU A 1023 6.39 0.81 18.93
CA LEU A 1023 6.33 0.63 17.47
C LEU A 1023 4.90 0.32 16.98
N PHE A 1024 4.07 -0.25 17.85
CA PHE A 1024 2.68 -0.61 17.57
C PHE A 1024 1.74 0.02 18.60
N THR A 1025 0.53 0.36 18.18
CA THR A 1025 -0.55 0.75 19.09
C THR A 1025 -0.94 -0.44 19.95
N ASP A 1026 -0.91 -0.27 21.27
CA ASP A 1026 -1.37 -1.30 22.20
C ASP A 1026 -2.91 -1.38 22.17
N SER A 1027 -3.44 -2.57 21.89
CA SER A 1027 -4.87 -2.88 21.91
C SER A 1027 -5.34 -3.50 23.23
N SER A 1028 -4.42 -3.80 24.15
CA SER A 1028 -4.75 -4.37 25.45
C SER A 1028 -4.94 -3.26 26.48
N LYS A 1029 -6.16 -3.16 27.04
CA LYS A 1029 -6.50 -2.20 28.11
C LYS A 1029 -5.93 -2.59 29.49
N GLU A 1030 -4.87 -3.40 29.56
CA GLU A 1030 -4.32 -3.89 30.83
C GLU A 1030 -2.85 -3.54 30.98
N PHE A 1031 -2.57 -2.32 31.44
CA PHE A 1031 -1.32 -2.04 32.14
C PHE A 1031 -1.60 -1.94 33.64
N SER A 1032 -1.26 -3.01 34.37
CA SER A 1032 -0.84 -2.90 35.76
C SER A 1032 0.63 -3.34 35.83
N ILE A 1033 1.54 -2.36 35.94
CA ILE A 1033 2.93 -2.65 36.31
C ILE A 1033 3.09 -2.27 37.77
N VAL A 1034 3.18 -3.28 38.63
CA VAL A 1034 3.89 -3.18 39.91
C VAL A 1034 5.35 -3.45 39.60
N SER A 1035 6.18 -2.41 39.53
CA SER A 1035 7.63 -2.57 39.41
C SER A 1035 8.24 -2.66 40.80
N PHE A 1036 8.80 -3.81 41.14
CA PHE A 1036 9.76 -3.91 42.23
C PHE A 1036 11.10 -3.37 41.72
N VAL A 1037 11.49 -2.20 42.21
CA VAL A 1037 12.85 -1.69 42.06
C VAL A 1037 13.73 -2.52 42.99
N LEU A 1038 14.54 -3.43 42.44
CA LEU A 1038 15.71 -3.96 43.13
C LEU A 1038 16.73 -2.82 43.24
N THR A 1039 16.82 -2.26 44.44
CA THR A 1039 17.78 -1.24 44.81
C THR A 1039 19.16 -1.87 44.93
N SER A 1040 20.05 -1.55 44.00
CA SER A 1040 21.50 -1.58 44.25
C SER A 1040 22.06 -0.18 44.02
N VAL A 1041 22.04 0.64 45.07
CA VAL A 1041 22.83 1.88 45.12
C VAL A 1041 23.51 1.93 46.48
N PRO A 1042 24.85 1.78 46.55
CA PRO A 1042 25.61 2.31 47.66
C PRO A 1042 25.92 3.79 47.39
N ASN A 1043 25.52 4.63 48.34
CA ASN A 1043 25.89 6.04 48.52
C ASN A 1043 25.15 7.08 47.67
N LEU A 1044 24.04 7.59 48.20
CA LEU A 1044 23.83 9.04 48.33
C LEU A 1044 22.96 9.30 49.56
N ARG A 1045 23.45 10.20 50.42
CA ARG A 1045 22.86 10.53 51.72
C ARG A 1045 21.60 11.38 51.54
N LEU A 1046 20.57 10.97 52.29
CA LEU A 1046 19.37 11.72 52.67
C LEU A 1046 19.64 13.21 52.94
N TYR A 1047 18.80 14.08 52.38
CA TYR A 1047 18.03 15.06 53.15
C TYR A 1047 16.75 15.42 52.38
N ASP A 1048 15.64 15.41 53.11
CA ASP A 1048 14.28 15.89 52.80
C ASP A 1048 13.33 15.01 51.98
N LEU A 1049 12.90 13.94 52.65
CA LEU A 1049 11.59 13.29 52.49
C LEU A 1049 10.82 13.48 53.81
N TYR A 1050 9.85 14.39 53.89
CA TYR A 1050 8.84 14.37 54.97
C TYR A 1050 7.55 15.12 54.54
N TYR A 1051 6.40 14.49 54.81
CA TYR A 1051 5.01 14.88 54.55
C TYR A 1051 4.48 14.61 53.12
N GLU A 1052 3.47 13.75 52.86
CA GLU A 1052 2.61 12.98 53.74
C GLU A 1052 1.91 11.87 52.93
N ILE A 1053 2.18 10.61 53.27
CA ILE A 1053 1.29 9.47 52.98
C ILE A 1053 0.36 9.39 54.19
N ALA A 1054 -0.84 9.98 54.09
CA ALA A 1054 -1.95 9.70 55.00
C ALA A 1054 -3.26 10.30 54.47
N PHE A 1055 -3.95 9.62 53.55
CA PHE A 1055 -5.40 9.47 53.70
C PHE A 1055 -5.89 8.24 52.92
N ARG A 1056 -6.51 7.34 53.68
CA ARG A 1056 -6.96 6.00 53.29
C ARG A 1056 -8.15 6.03 52.33
N GLN A 1057 -8.22 4.96 51.55
CA GLN A 1057 -9.42 4.17 51.22
C GLN A 1057 -10.76 4.75 51.73
N GLN A 1058 -11.63 5.14 50.79
CA GLN A 1058 -13.05 4.86 50.90
C GLN A 1058 -13.77 5.01 49.55
N HIS A 1059 -14.40 3.90 49.16
CA HIS A 1059 -15.51 3.72 48.21
C HIS A 1059 -15.23 3.57 46.69
N LEU A 1060 -15.36 2.30 46.28
CA LEU A 1060 -15.93 1.72 45.05
C LEU A 1060 -15.32 2.09 43.70
#